data_AF-A0A157S5T2-F1
#
_entry.id   AF-A0A157S5T2-F1
#
_cell.length_a   1.000
_cell.length_b   1.000
_cell.length_c   1.000
_cell.angle_alpha   90.00
_cell.angle_beta   90.00
_cell.angle_gamma   90.00
#
_symmetry.space_group_name_H-M   'P 1'
#
loop_
_entity.id
_entity.type
_entity.pdbx_description
1 polymer ?
#
loop_
_entity_poly.entity_id
_entity_poly.type
_entity_poly.pdbx_seq_one_letter_code
_entity_poly.pdbx_strand_id
1 'polypeptide(L)'
;MRSVKTETFSLDIPDVFEAVRPMWESVRAEHETGDDVVMISAGLADQTHLRKYPGATLIDRFRAFCADRRGPASFTGDRPIQVGDHAGHAITAIAETGYAFYFAIVPIEGGYHYELTGDCQASQQDTYFPLFEQTLLTLRCFGDPVPALAAQRRAIDAMFADDDEEEEEDDTAAELPPPFEIPPDGQDYLFVDGTRFDILADTACGVHTHGDTGDGLTLDLKARAIGYDAQACAHILNDYQDGEVYLRFTMKGVYHPDAPAGRYAIEDDSEPTYTVSVWKGGFHYSLSLHGELMLKDGWAGFSGHLQGFSPDKRYPVGFGLRLPVADIDWSHYAFGSLEELLRAPAELPRHAQLVDPGPLPDALYGYTSLESLTLRYTTTEAAQALPAIPDALSELSRLRWLALTGIGAVDTLPDSLCALKELQWLFITGSQATSVPDGLLALPKLTLCTLSGNALQSLPGAAWSPVLKSLSLSNNRLRTVPETLAHLPGLRTLDLQSNPLASLPDGLQRIERLQLELDKKLALLDYTYRGADGSGTVPVDEAIFLARHDQTLAAMLRQTLADPQWQAYRAGLDAIALHAVALCTTDPDDYGTPGNTRFGGLPDLPAGMDYPTLTTCQDETRGWQFIAQLDCAALAPYQDYLPRTGFLYFFIDDQESFGARVLYHDGPASSLRGAAELDIADDFIGDERGIYLPYRAQAARLVSVPHFYSDEAYCTGEAESLEPLHELFDQTEALRESLSAACGVKPAHAINSYVFKQHDTPQIEAAHKLRGRPEDFMVLLRVSSDDRPGFCFWDAGEIYFVIHKSDLAKRDFSNVYCGLESS
;
A
#
# COMPACT_ATOMS: atom_id res chain seq x y z
N MET A 1 32.08 -18.14 -23.95
CA MET A 1 30.79 -18.51 -23.33
C MET A 1 31.09 -19.36 -22.12
N ARG A 2 30.40 -19.10 -21.01
CA ARG A 2 30.43 -19.91 -19.79
C ARG A 2 29.26 -20.90 -19.80
N SER A 3 29.57 -22.19 -19.75
CA SER A 3 28.56 -23.23 -19.65
C SER A 3 28.04 -23.32 -18.22
N VAL A 4 26.71 -23.24 -18.04
CA VAL A 4 26.00 -23.35 -16.76
C VAL A 4 25.04 -24.53 -16.85
N LYS A 5 24.96 -25.30 -15.78
CA LYS A 5 24.20 -26.55 -15.73
C LYS A 5 23.36 -26.61 -14.45
N THR A 6 22.08 -26.96 -14.59
CA THR A 6 21.14 -27.35 -13.52
C THR A 6 20.92 -28.88 -13.57
N GLU A 7 19.98 -29.42 -12.79
CA GLU A 7 19.66 -30.85 -12.90
C GLU A 7 18.94 -31.19 -14.20
N THR A 8 18.16 -30.26 -14.76
CA THR A 8 17.33 -30.53 -15.95
C THR A 8 17.76 -29.81 -17.23
N PHE A 9 18.66 -28.83 -17.17
CA PHE A 9 19.16 -28.20 -18.39
C PHE A 9 20.57 -27.63 -18.27
N SER A 10 21.17 -27.32 -19.42
CA SER A 10 22.38 -26.51 -19.50
C SER A 10 22.26 -25.44 -20.58
N LEU A 11 22.92 -24.30 -20.35
CA LEU A 11 23.02 -23.17 -21.26
C LEU A 11 24.47 -22.69 -21.34
N ASP A 12 24.88 -22.20 -22.50
CA ASP A 12 26.14 -21.49 -22.70
C ASP A 12 25.87 -19.98 -22.69
N ILE A 13 26.23 -19.32 -21.59
CA ILE A 13 26.04 -17.88 -21.40
C ILE A 13 27.19 -17.12 -22.09
N PRO A 14 26.92 -16.10 -22.93
CA PRO A 14 27.95 -15.26 -23.54
C PRO A 14 28.87 -14.60 -22.50
N ASP A 15 30.17 -14.46 -22.82
CA ASP A 15 31.18 -13.94 -21.87
C ASP A 15 30.95 -12.48 -21.47
N VAL A 16 30.06 -11.79 -22.18
CA VAL A 16 29.63 -10.44 -21.84
C VAL A 16 28.88 -10.41 -20.50
N PHE A 17 28.18 -11.49 -20.13
CA PHE A 17 27.52 -11.59 -18.82
C PHE A 17 28.52 -12.04 -17.76
N GLU A 18 28.81 -11.16 -16.82
CA GLU A 18 29.90 -11.32 -15.86
C GLU A 18 29.43 -12.01 -14.58
N ALA A 19 28.21 -11.67 -14.12
CA ALA A 19 27.58 -12.24 -12.94
C ALA A 19 26.59 -13.33 -13.35
N VAL A 20 27.00 -14.59 -13.23
CA VAL A 20 26.19 -15.76 -13.62
C VAL A 20 25.89 -16.61 -12.39
N ARG A 21 24.61 -16.72 -12.03
CA ARG A 21 24.13 -17.41 -10.82
C ARG A 21 23.12 -18.50 -11.17
N PRO A 22 23.47 -19.79 -11.05
CA PRO A 22 22.48 -20.86 -11.00
C PRO A 22 21.80 -20.90 -9.63
N MET A 23 20.47 -20.99 -9.59
CA MET A 23 19.64 -21.16 -8.40
C MET A 23 18.62 -22.26 -8.67
N TRP A 24 18.89 -23.47 -8.20
CA TRP A 24 18.10 -24.68 -8.48
C TRP A 24 17.86 -24.87 -10.00
N GLU A 25 16.61 -24.97 -10.45
CA GLU A 25 16.23 -25.09 -11.86
C GLU A 25 16.05 -23.73 -12.56
N SER A 26 16.86 -22.74 -12.16
CA SER A 26 16.95 -21.44 -12.81
C SER A 26 18.39 -20.95 -12.91
N VAL A 27 18.66 -20.14 -13.93
CA VAL A 27 19.92 -19.46 -14.17
C VAL A 27 19.62 -17.99 -14.42
N ARG A 28 20.29 -17.10 -13.69
CA ARG A 28 20.28 -15.66 -13.93
C ARG A 28 21.68 -15.19 -14.29
N ALA A 29 21.81 -14.40 -15.34
CA ALA A 29 23.06 -13.78 -15.73
C ALA A 29 22.89 -12.30 -16.06
N GLU A 30 23.86 -11.50 -15.67
CA GLU A 30 23.80 -10.03 -15.74
C GLU A 30 25.07 -9.48 -16.40
N HIS A 31 24.88 -8.45 -17.22
CA HIS A 31 25.93 -7.68 -17.86
C HIS A 31 25.68 -6.19 -17.60
N GLU A 32 26.58 -5.56 -16.89
CA GLU A 32 26.52 -4.13 -16.60
C GLU A 32 26.91 -3.32 -17.85
N THR A 33 26.03 -2.39 -18.25
CA THR A 33 26.22 -1.50 -19.40
C THR A 33 26.19 -0.03 -18.97
N GLY A 34 27.23 0.42 -18.28
CA GLY A 34 27.26 1.81 -17.77
C GLY A 34 26.22 2.00 -16.68
N ASP A 35 25.09 2.62 -17.01
CA ASP A 35 24.02 3.02 -16.09
C ASP A 35 22.83 2.03 -16.08
N ASP A 36 22.90 0.91 -16.82
CA ASP A 36 21.82 -0.09 -16.86
C ASP A 36 22.37 -1.52 -16.86
N VAL A 37 21.56 -2.47 -16.40
CA VAL A 37 21.93 -3.89 -16.33
C VAL A 37 21.14 -4.68 -17.35
N VAL A 38 21.85 -5.27 -18.31
CA VAL A 38 21.25 -6.24 -19.22
C VAL A 38 21.17 -7.59 -18.52
N MET A 39 19.96 -8.10 -18.35
CA MET A 39 19.72 -9.35 -17.66
C MET A 39 19.23 -10.43 -18.63
N ILE A 40 19.64 -11.67 -18.38
CA ILE A 40 19.06 -12.88 -18.93
C ILE A 40 18.71 -13.84 -17.80
N SER A 41 17.48 -14.34 -17.80
CA SER A 41 17.00 -15.37 -16.89
C SER A 41 16.43 -16.53 -17.69
N ALA A 42 16.78 -17.75 -17.30
CA ALA A 42 16.20 -18.96 -17.86
C ALA A 42 15.87 -19.96 -16.75
N GLY A 43 14.74 -20.66 -16.87
CA GLY A 43 14.34 -21.63 -15.85
C GLY A 43 13.30 -22.62 -16.33
N LEU A 44 13.19 -23.72 -15.58
CA LEU A 44 12.15 -24.72 -15.75
C LEU A 44 10.87 -24.26 -15.04
N ALA A 45 9.71 -24.40 -15.68
CA ALA A 45 8.42 -24.09 -15.09
C ALA A 45 7.30 -25.06 -15.51
N ASP A 46 6.32 -25.24 -14.63
CA ASP A 46 5.08 -25.95 -14.90
C ASP A 46 4.10 -25.04 -15.67
N GLN A 47 3.44 -25.53 -16.73
CA GLN A 47 2.54 -24.72 -17.56
C GLN A 47 1.22 -24.29 -16.86
N THR A 48 0.89 -24.81 -15.68
CA THR A 48 -0.31 -24.45 -14.91
C THR A 48 -0.35 -22.97 -14.56
N HIS A 49 0.79 -22.35 -14.25
CA HIS A 49 0.85 -20.92 -13.94
C HIS A 49 0.42 -20.03 -15.12
N LEU A 50 0.50 -20.54 -16.35
CA LEU A 50 0.04 -19.83 -17.54
C LEU A 50 -1.48 -19.92 -17.75
N ARG A 51 -2.19 -20.81 -17.04
CA ARG A 51 -3.65 -21.03 -17.22
C ARG A 51 -4.50 -19.84 -16.80
N LYS A 52 -4.01 -19.01 -15.89
CA LYS A 52 -4.70 -17.78 -15.45
C LYS A 52 -4.73 -16.69 -16.53
N TYR A 53 -3.90 -16.80 -17.57
CA TYR A 53 -3.87 -15.85 -18.67
C TYR A 53 -4.83 -16.25 -19.79
N PRO A 54 -5.51 -15.29 -20.43
CA PRO A 54 -6.44 -15.56 -21.51
C PRO A 54 -5.72 -16.14 -22.74
N GLY A 55 -6.32 -17.15 -23.38
CA GLY A 55 -5.78 -17.73 -24.62
C GLY A 55 -6.16 -19.19 -24.83
N ALA A 56 -6.47 -19.55 -26.08
CA ALA A 56 -6.87 -20.92 -26.44
C ALA A 56 -5.67 -21.88 -26.45
N THR A 57 -4.52 -21.42 -26.94
CA THR A 57 -3.28 -22.21 -27.01
C THR A 57 -2.29 -21.84 -25.91
N LEU A 58 -1.29 -22.68 -25.67
CA LEU A 58 -0.18 -22.37 -24.76
C LEU A 58 0.53 -21.07 -25.18
N ILE A 59 0.70 -20.85 -26.48
CA ILE A 59 1.35 -19.66 -27.02
C ILE A 59 0.48 -18.41 -26.83
N ASP A 60 -0.84 -18.52 -26.95
CA ASP A 60 -1.73 -17.38 -26.67
C ASP A 60 -1.69 -16.97 -25.20
N ARG A 61 -1.67 -17.96 -24.29
CA ARG A 61 -1.53 -17.71 -22.85
C ARG A 61 -0.16 -17.15 -22.48
N PHE A 62 0.90 -17.65 -23.13
CA PHE A 62 2.24 -17.10 -22.98
C PHE A 62 2.33 -15.66 -23.50
N ARG A 63 1.68 -15.34 -24.62
CA ARG A 63 1.60 -13.95 -25.14
C ARG A 63 0.90 -13.03 -24.15
N ALA A 64 -0.21 -13.48 -23.56
CA ALA A 64 -0.92 -12.73 -22.54
C ALA A 64 -0.09 -12.56 -21.24
N PHE A 65 0.64 -13.60 -20.83
CA PHE A 65 1.61 -13.52 -19.73
C PHE A 65 2.71 -12.48 -20.00
N CYS A 66 3.27 -12.44 -21.21
CA CYS A 66 4.28 -11.44 -21.58
C CYS A 66 3.72 -10.01 -21.58
N ALA A 67 2.41 -9.82 -21.81
CA ALA A 67 1.76 -8.52 -21.78
C ALA A 67 1.48 -8.01 -20.35
N ASP A 68 1.25 -8.92 -19.39
CA ASP A 68 0.96 -8.60 -17.99
C ASP A 68 2.24 -8.25 -17.18
N ARG A 69 3.40 -8.66 -17.70
CA ARG A 69 4.69 -8.48 -17.02
C ARG A 69 5.29 -7.10 -17.32
N ARG A 70 5.33 -6.23 -16.28
CA ARG A 70 6.00 -4.90 -16.25
C ARG A 70 5.35 -3.75 -17.05
N GLY A 71 4.02 -3.66 -17.08
CA GLY A 71 3.29 -2.45 -17.54
C GLY A 71 3.01 -2.39 -19.05
N PRO A 72 2.50 -1.24 -19.58
CA PRO A 72 2.13 -1.11 -20.99
C PRO A 72 3.32 -1.30 -21.95
N ALA A 73 3.24 -2.32 -22.82
CA ALA A 73 4.27 -2.63 -23.81
C ALA A 73 3.68 -2.96 -25.19
N SER A 74 4.42 -2.60 -26.24
CA SER A 74 4.07 -2.90 -27.64
C SER A 74 4.89 -4.08 -28.16
N PHE A 75 4.20 -5.11 -28.67
CA PHE A 75 4.88 -6.25 -29.29
C PHE A 75 5.57 -5.85 -30.61
N THR A 76 6.85 -6.18 -30.72
CA THR A 76 7.68 -5.91 -31.89
C THR A 76 8.00 -7.15 -32.71
N GLY A 77 7.82 -8.34 -32.14
CA GLY A 77 8.07 -9.61 -32.79
C GLY A 77 7.33 -10.75 -32.12
N ASP A 78 6.85 -11.69 -32.93
CA ASP A 78 6.11 -12.87 -32.49
C ASP A 78 6.37 -13.97 -33.53
N ARG A 79 7.17 -14.98 -33.18
CA ARG A 79 7.59 -16.01 -34.13
C ARG A 79 7.87 -17.37 -33.49
N PRO A 80 7.61 -18.47 -34.23
CA PRO A 80 8.09 -19.78 -33.84
C PRO A 80 9.62 -19.86 -33.94
N ILE A 81 10.22 -20.66 -33.06
CA ILE A 81 11.66 -20.94 -33.02
C ILE A 81 11.90 -22.45 -32.87
N GLN A 82 13.10 -22.90 -33.22
CA GLN A 82 13.53 -24.29 -33.05
C GLN A 82 14.77 -24.32 -32.17
N VAL A 83 14.69 -25.02 -31.03
CA VAL A 83 15.76 -25.13 -30.04
C VAL A 83 16.09 -26.61 -29.85
N GLY A 84 17.16 -27.07 -30.51
CA GLY A 84 17.45 -28.49 -30.62
C GLY A 84 16.28 -29.25 -31.26
N ASP A 85 15.82 -30.31 -30.59
CA ASP A 85 14.69 -31.13 -31.02
C ASP A 85 13.32 -30.59 -30.57
N HIS A 86 13.29 -29.45 -29.86
CA HIS A 86 12.06 -28.84 -29.34
C HIS A 86 11.62 -27.63 -30.17
N ALA A 87 10.34 -27.62 -30.56
CA ALA A 87 9.70 -26.43 -31.10
C ALA A 87 9.35 -25.47 -29.97
N GLY A 88 9.71 -24.20 -30.12
CA GLY A 88 9.41 -23.15 -29.15
C GLY A 88 8.82 -21.91 -29.82
N HIS A 89 8.63 -20.86 -29.04
CA HIS A 89 8.09 -19.59 -29.51
C HIS A 89 8.79 -18.42 -28.84
N ALA A 90 9.12 -17.39 -29.61
CA ALA A 90 9.76 -16.17 -29.13
C ALA A 90 8.86 -14.94 -29.37
N ILE A 91 8.81 -14.06 -28.38
CA ILE A 91 8.06 -12.81 -28.40
C ILE A 91 9.00 -11.70 -27.97
N THR A 92 9.04 -10.61 -28.73
CA THR A 92 9.77 -9.40 -28.35
C THR A 92 8.81 -8.24 -28.17
N ALA A 93 9.10 -7.39 -27.19
CA ALA A 93 8.27 -6.23 -26.86
C ALA A 93 9.13 -5.03 -26.52
N ILE A 94 8.58 -3.82 -26.68
CA ILE A 94 9.17 -2.58 -26.19
C ILE A 94 8.15 -1.92 -25.26
N ALA A 95 8.54 -1.68 -24.01
CA ALA A 95 7.73 -0.96 -23.04
C ALA A 95 7.78 0.54 -23.26
N GLU A 96 6.72 1.25 -22.85
CA GLU A 96 6.68 2.73 -22.89
C GLU A 96 7.77 3.37 -22.01
N THR A 97 8.32 2.61 -21.06
CA THR A 97 9.44 2.99 -20.19
C THR A 97 10.80 3.02 -20.89
N GLY A 98 10.90 2.60 -22.15
CA GLY A 98 12.15 2.59 -22.91
C GLY A 98 12.95 1.29 -22.87
N TYR A 99 12.44 0.24 -22.22
CA TYR A 99 13.03 -1.09 -22.19
C TYR A 99 12.51 -2.00 -23.32
N ALA A 100 13.37 -2.88 -23.82
CA ALA A 100 13.04 -3.92 -24.78
C ALA A 100 13.24 -5.30 -24.15
N PHE A 101 12.24 -6.16 -24.35
CA PHE A 101 12.16 -7.49 -23.77
C PHE A 101 12.22 -8.57 -24.85
N TYR A 102 12.92 -9.64 -24.55
CA TYR A 102 12.95 -10.89 -25.31
C TYR A 102 12.43 -12.02 -24.43
N PHE A 103 11.29 -12.59 -24.80
CA PHE A 103 10.68 -13.73 -24.13
C PHE A 103 10.74 -14.95 -25.05
N ALA A 104 11.04 -16.11 -24.49
CA ALA A 104 10.94 -17.37 -25.21
C ALA A 104 10.40 -18.49 -24.33
N ILE A 105 9.57 -19.33 -24.94
CA ILE A 105 9.02 -20.54 -24.32
C ILE A 105 9.40 -21.76 -25.17
N VAL A 106 9.93 -22.80 -24.53
CA VAL A 106 10.25 -24.09 -25.16
C VAL A 106 9.48 -25.19 -24.41
N PRO A 107 8.29 -25.57 -24.88
CA PRO A 107 7.50 -26.63 -24.29
C PRO A 107 8.20 -27.99 -24.35
N ILE A 108 8.08 -28.76 -23.27
CA ILE A 108 8.55 -30.15 -23.18
C ILE A 108 7.39 -31.06 -22.76
N GLU A 109 7.62 -32.38 -22.80
CA GLU A 109 6.60 -33.36 -22.41
C GLU A 109 6.21 -33.21 -20.93
N GLY A 110 5.00 -33.65 -20.59
CA GLY A 110 4.51 -33.65 -19.20
C GLY A 110 3.90 -32.34 -18.71
N GLY A 111 3.71 -31.33 -19.59
CA GLY A 111 3.10 -30.06 -19.20
C GLY A 111 4.10 -29.06 -18.60
N TYR A 112 5.39 -29.23 -18.86
CA TYR A 112 6.45 -28.32 -18.44
C TYR A 112 6.99 -27.53 -19.64
N HIS A 113 7.75 -26.47 -19.36
CA HIS A 113 8.49 -25.73 -20.38
C HIS A 113 9.73 -25.09 -19.78
N TYR A 114 10.69 -24.77 -20.64
CA TYR A 114 11.74 -23.82 -20.30
C TYR A 114 11.32 -22.44 -20.78
N GLU A 115 11.43 -21.47 -19.89
CA GLU A 115 11.26 -20.05 -20.20
C GLU A 115 12.62 -19.37 -20.20
N LEU A 116 12.84 -18.47 -21.16
CA LEU A 116 13.94 -17.51 -21.14
C LEU A 116 13.38 -16.10 -21.28
N THR A 117 13.78 -15.22 -20.37
CA THR A 117 13.47 -13.79 -20.39
C THR A 117 14.78 -13.01 -20.41
N GLY A 118 14.91 -12.07 -21.34
CA GLY A 118 16.00 -11.09 -21.34
C GLY A 118 15.48 -9.68 -21.51
N ASP A 119 16.10 -8.73 -20.83
CA ASP A 119 15.77 -7.31 -20.88
C ASP A 119 17.00 -6.43 -21.04
N CYS A 120 16.85 -5.38 -21.84
CA CYS A 120 17.86 -4.35 -22.14
C CYS A 120 17.16 -3.05 -22.52
N GLN A 121 17.87 -1.94 -22.65
CA GLN A 121 17.28 -0.72 -23.22
C GLN A 121 16.87 -0.95 -24.68
N ALA A 122 15.78 -0.30 -25.11
CA ALA A 122 15.29 -0.40 -26.49
C ALA A 122 16.31 0.06 -27.53
N SER A 123 17.22 0.96 -27.17
CA SER A 123 18.35 1.41 -27.98
C SER A 123 19.42 0.32 -28.20
N GLN A 124 19.47 -0.68 -27.34
CA GLN A 124 20.48 -1.74 -27.34
C GLN A 124 19.98 -3.09 -27.86
N GLN A 125 18.70 -3.19 -28.24
CA GLN A 125 18.07 -4.45 -28.67
C GLN A 125 18.81 -5.15 -29.82
N ASP A 126 19.34 -4.38 -30.78
CA ASP A 126 20.11 -4.91 -31.92
C ASP A 126 21.42 -5.58 -31.50
N THR A 127 21.91 -5.26 -30.30
CA THR A 127 23.12 -5.84 -29.71
C THR A 127 22.77 -7.06 -28.85
N TYR A 128 21.78 -6.98 -27.97
CA TYR A 128 21.53 -8.02 -26.96
C TYR A 128 20.50 -9.08 -27.37
N PHE A 129 19.50 -8.78 -28.19
CA PHE A 129 18.56 -9.82 -28.66
C PHE A 129 19.25 -10.96 -29.39
N PRO A 130 20.26 -10.72 -30.26
CA PRO A 130 21.04 -11.81 -30.84
C PRO A 130 21.78 -12.66 -29.80
N LEU A 131 22.22 -12.07 -28.68
CA LEU A 131 22.92 -12.77 -27.60
C LEU A 131 21.95 -13.60 -26.75
N PHE A 132 20.74 -13.10 -26.49
CA PHE A 132 19.68 -13.85 -25.84
C PHE A 132 19.25 -15.06 -26.68
N GLU A 133 19.02 -14.84 -27.98
CA GLU A 133 18.69 -15.92 -28.91
C GLU A 133 19.85 -16.91 -29.04
N GLN A 134 21.10 -16.44 -29.10
CA GLN A 134 22.27 -17.32 -29.12
C GLN A 134 22.35 -18.19 -27.85
N THR A 135 22.05 -17.61 -26.68
CA THR A 135 22.00 -18.34 -25.41
C THR A 135 20.90 -19.40 -25.44
N LEU A 136 19.69 -19.02 -25.85
CA LEU A 136 18.55 -19.92 -25.97
C LEU A 136 18.85 -21.11 -26.89
N LEU A 137 19.50 -20.88 -28.04
CA LEU A 137 19.85 -21.93 -28.99
C LEU A 137 20.90 -22.92 -28.46
N THR A 138 21.56 -22.62 -27.35
CA THR A 138 22.50 -23.54 -26.67
C THR A 138 21.81 -24.42 -25.63
N LEU A 139 20.51 -24.20 -25.37
CA LEU A 139 19.73 -24.98 -24.40
C LEU A 139 19.81 -26.47 -24.72
N ARG A 140 20.29 -27.24 -23.74
CA ARG A 140 20.24 -28.70 -23.76
C ARG A 140 19.39 -29.17 -22.59
N CYS A 141 18.27 -29.79 -22.91
CA CYS A 141 17.37 -30.38 -21.93
C CYS A 141 17.81 -31.81 -21.60
N PHE A 142 17.82 -32.17 -20.31
CA PHE A 142 18.05 -33.52 -19.80
C PHE A 142 17.37 -33.65 -18.42
N GLY A 143 17.62 -34.74 -17.70
CA GLY A 143 17.01 -34.94 -16.37
C GLY A 143 15.48 -35.12 -16.44
N ASP A 144 14.87 -35.21 -15.27
CA ASP A 144 13.42 -35.32 -15.12
C ASP A 144 12.89 -34.03 -14.48
N PRO A 145 12.01 -33.26 -15.15
CA PRO A 145 11.50 -31.99 -14.65
C PRO A 145 10.67 -32.14 -13.37
N VAL A 146 10.02 -33.28 -13.17
CA VAL A 146 9.11 -33.51 -12.03
C VAL A 146 9.85 -33.53 -10.68
N PRO A 147 10.84 -34.40 -10.46
CA PRO A 147 11.57 -34.43 -9.18
C PRO A 147 12.42 -33.18 -8.96
N ALA A 148 12.90 -32.52 -10.03
CA ALA A 148 13.73 -31.33 -9.91
C ALA A 148 12.92 -30.11 -9.43
N LEU A 149 11.74 -29.86 -10.02
CA LEU A 149 10.84 -28.81 -9.52
C LEU A 149 10.31 -29.12 -8.11
N ALA A 150 10.02 -30.39 -7.81
CA ALA A 150 9.63 -30.80 -6.47
C ALA A 150 10.75 -30.59 -5.43
N ALA A 151 12.02 -30.78 -5.81
CA ALA A 151 13.16 -30.48 -4.94
C ALA A 151 13.35 -28.97 -4.73
N GLN A 152 13.20 -28.17 -5.79
CA GLN A 152 13.23 -26.70 -5.70
C GLN A 152 12.12 -26.19 -4.79
N ARG A 153 10.89 -26.71 -4.95
CA ARG A 153 9.76 -26.32 -4.10
C ARG A 153 10.00 -26.67 -2.63
N ARG A 154 10.42 -27.90 -2.33
CA ARG A 154 10.79 -28.31 -0.96
C ARG A 154 11.90 -27.46 -0.35
N ALA A 155 12.91 -27.05 -1.13
CA ALA A 155 13.98 -26.20 -0.62
C ALA A 155 13.49 -24.78 -0.29
N ILE A 156 12.59 -24.23 -1.11
CA ILE A 156 11.92 -22.96 -0.84
C ILE A 156 11.06 -23.09 0.41
N ASP A 157 10.19 -24.11 0.47
CA ASP A 157 9.30 -24.34 1.61
C ASP A 157 10.10 -24.56 2.92
N ALA A 158 11.21 -25.30 2.87
CA ALA A 158 12.10 -25.51 4.02
C ALA A 158 12.78 -24.22 4.53
N MET A 159 13.07 -23.25 3.63
CA MET A 159 13.58 -21.94 4.06
C MET A 159 12.54 -21.13 4.85
N PHE A 160 11.25 -21.50 4.75
CA PHE A 160 10.14 -20.83 5.43
C PHE A 160 9.50 -21.71 6.52
N ALA A 161 10.06 -22.88 6.83
CA ALA A 161 9.46 -23.88 7.72
C ALA A 161 10.13 -23.99 9.12
N ASP A 162 11.06 -23.10 9.48
CA ASP A 162 11.80 -23.14 10.76
C ASP A 162 10.93 -22.86 12.03
N ASP A 163 9.61 -22.76 11.92
CA ASP A 163 8.69 -22.52 13.04
C ASP A 163 7.86 -23.73 13.50
N ASP A 164 7.89 -24.89 12.82
CA ASP A 164 7.03 -26.03 13.18
C ASP A 164 7.80 -27.38 13.23
N GLU A 165 8.37 -27.73 14.40
CA GLU A 165 8.90 -29.09 14.65
C GLU A 165 7.78 -30.11 14.97
N GLU A 166 7.75 -31.16 14.14
CA GLU A 166 7.32 -32.56 14.36
C GLU A 166 5.85 -32.92 14.67
N GLU A 167 5.22 -33.69 13.76
CA GLU A 167 4.96 -35.14 13.95
C GLU A 167 4.64 -35.81 12.60
N GLU A 168 5.46 -36.81 12.20
CA GLU A 168 5.19 -37.71 11.07
C GLU A 168 4.10 -38.73 11.46
N GLU A 169 2.84 -38.45 11.10
CA GLU A 169 1.78 -39.46 11.07
C GLU A 169 1.49 -39.94 9.64
N ASP A 170 1.20 -41.24 9.53
CA ASP A 170 1.02 -42.09 8.34
C ASP A 170 0.16 -41.42 7.24
N ASP A 171 0.81 -41.11 6.11
CA ASP A 171 0.29 -40.36 4.98
C ASP A 171 -0.72 -41.19 4.16
N THR A 172 -1.92 -41.36 4.72
CA THR A 172 -3.09 -41.80 3.95
C THR A 172 -3.88 -40.57 3.54
N ALA A 173 -3.80 -40.20 2.25
CA ALA A 173 -4.59 -39.12 1.68
C ALA A 173 -6.07 -39.31 2.04
N ALA A 174 -6.60 -38.43 2.91
CA ALA A 174 -7.97 -38.53 3.38
C ALA A 174 -8.95 -38.51 2.20
N GLU A 175 -9.91 -39.43 2.20
CA GLU A 175 -10.94 -39.49 1.16
C GLU A 175 -11.79 -38.21 1.21
N LEU A 176 -11.76 -37.42 0.13
CA LEU A 176 -12.52 -36.18 0.04
C LEU A 176 -14.03 -36.48 0.16
N PRO A 177 -14.80 -35.60 0.82
CA PRO A 177 -16.22 -35.81 0.98
C PRO A 177 -16.92 -35.77 -0.39
N PRO A 178 -18.01 -36.55 -0.57
CA PRO A 178 -18.80 -36.49 -1.80
C PRO A 178 -19.43 -35.10 -1.96
N PRO A 179 -19.81 -34.69 -3.18
CA PRO A 179 -20.52 -33.43 -3.40
C PRO A 179 -21.76 -33.32 -2.51
N PHE A 180 -22.07 -32.11 -2.04
CA PHE A 180 -23.17 -31.89 -1.11
C PHE A 180 -24.52 -32.37 -1.66
N GLU A 181 -25.23 -33.17 -0.87
CA GLU A 181 -26.62 -33.54 -1.06
C GLU A 181 -27.44 -33.18 0.18
N ILE A 182 -28.73 -32.85 0.00
CA ILE A 182 -29.60 -32.49 1.11
C ILE A 182 -29.78 -33.71 2.01
N PRO A 183 -29.54 -33.59 3.34
CA PRO A 183 -29.68 -34.70 4.28
C PRO A 183 -31.08 -35.34 4.23
N PRO A 184 -31.18 -36.68 4.11
CA PRO A 184 -32.47 -37.37 4.07
C PRO A 184 -33.32 -37.18 5.34
N ASP A 185 -32.67 -36.93 6.49
CA ASP A 185 -33.31 -36.64 7.78
C ASP A 185 -33.65 -35.15 7.94
N GLY A 186 -33.18 -34.30 7.02
CA GLY A 186 -33.38 -32.87 7.01
C GLY A 186 -32.75 -32.13 8.19
N GLN A 187 -31.75 -32.73 8.86
CA GLN A 187 -31.01 -32.11 9.96
C GLN A 187 -29.76 -31.38 9.49
N ASP A 188 -29.41 -30.30 10.19
CA ASP A 188 -28.18 -29.58 9.96
C ASP A 188 -26.98 -30.38 10.48
N TYR A 189 -25.81 -30.25 9.85
CA TYR A 189 -24.59 -30.93 10.29
C TYR A 189 -23.34 -30.15 9.91
N LEU A 190 -22.27 -30.35 10.68
CA LEU A 190 -20.90 -29.94 10.36
C LEU A 190 -19.94 -31.03 10.83
N PHE A 191 -18.97 -31.37 9.97
CA PHE A 191 -17.80 -32.16 10.35
C PHE A 191 -16.52 -31.59 9.75
N VAL A 192 -15.42 -31.78 10.48
CA VAL A 192 -14.06 -31.46 10.05
C VAL A 192 -13.16 -32.61 10.49
N ASP A 193 -12.52 -33.26 9.53
CA ASP A 193 -11.61 -34.39 9.76
C ASP A 193 -12.22 -35.50 10.65
N GLY A 194 -13.47 -35.87 10.39
CA GLY A 194 -14.21 -36.84 11.20
C GLY A 194 -14.73 -36.33 12.55
N THR A 195 -14.23 -35.19 13.05
CA THR A 195 -14.76 -34.51 14.23
C THR A 195 -16.11 -33.88 13.91
N ARG A 196 -17.12 -34.15 14.73
CA ARG A 196 -18.47 -33.59 14.59
C ARG A 196 -18.63 -32.36 15.46
N PHE A 197 -19.45 -31.43 14.99
CA PHE A 197 -19.71 -30.18 15.70
C PHE A 197 -21.20 -30.00 15.96
N ASP A 198 -21.54 -29.49 17.15
CA ASP A 198 -22.86 -28.97 17.47
C ASP A 198 -22.95 -27.54 16.96
N ILE A 199 -23.91 -27.28 16.07
CA ILE A 199 -24.15 -25.94 15.52
C ILE A 199 -24.80 -25.06 16.60
N LEU A 200 -24.22 -23.89 16.83
CA LEU A 200 -24.62 -22.97 17.88
C LEU A 200 -25.77 -22.06 17.41
N ALA A 201 -26.58 -21.60 18.36
CA ALA A 201 -27.75 -20.74 18.11
C ALA A 201 -27.40 -19.37 17.50
N ASP A 202 -26.15 -18.93 17.66
CA ASP A 202 -25.59 -17.71 17.06
C ASP A 202 -25.36 -17.84 15.55
N THR A 203 -25.59 -19.01 14.96
CA THR A 203 -25.55 -19.20 13.51
C THR A 203 -26.61 -18.32 12.87
N ALA A 204 -26.19 -17.46 11.93
CA ALA A 204 -27.06 -16.46 11.34
C ALA A 204 -26.93 -16.44 9.82
N CYS A 205 -28.00 -16.09 9.15
CA CYS A 205 -28.01 -15.85 7.71
C CYS A 205 -28.79 -14.57 7.44
N GLY A 206 -28.20 -13.65 6.69
CA GLY A 206 -28.83 -12.37 6.41
C GLY A 206 -27.92 -11.44 5.64
N VAL A 207 -28.43 -10.26 5.33
CA VAL A 207 -27.68 -9.20 4.64
C VAL A 207 -27.37 -8.11 5.64
N HIS A 208 -26.12 -7.67 5.69
CA HIS A 208 -25.71 -6.61 6.60
C HIS A 208 -26.38 -5.28 6.24
N THR A 209 -26.72 -4.50 7.26
CA THR A 209 -27.38 -3.19 7.13
C THR A 209 -26.39 -2.02 7.22
N HIS A 210 -25.10 -2.32 7.34
CA HIS A 210 -24.04 -1.34 7.49
C HIS A 210 -23.56 -0.84 6.12
N GLY A 211 -24.34 0.01 5.45
CA GLY A 211 -23.87 0.71 4.25
C GLY A 211 -24.98 1.21 3.33
N ASP A 212 -24.65 2.23 2.54
CA ASP A 212 -25.58 2.87 1.59
C ASP A 212 -25.56 2.24 0.18
N THR A 213 -24.67 1.27 -0.06
CA THR A 213 -24.46 0.60 -1.36
C THR A 213 -24.90 -0.87 -1.40
N GLY A 214 -25.44 -1.38 -0.30
CA GLY A 214 -25.79 -2.78 -0.10
C GLY A 214 -24.57 -3.73 0.03
N ASP A 215 -24.84 -4.95 0.48
CA ASP A 215 -23.83 -5.99 0.73
C ASP A 215 -24.26 -7.37 0.17
N GLY A 216 -23.39 -8.38 0.28
CA GLY A 216 -23.70 -9.77 -0.02
C GLY A 216 -24.56 -10.45 1.05
N LEU A 217 -25.13 -11.60 0.70
CA LEU A 217 -25.75 -12.50 1.67
C LEU A 217 -24.65 -13.14 2.50
N THR A 218 -24.76 -13.00 3.82
CA THR A 218 -23.84 -13.63 4.76
C THR A 218 -24.45 -14.88 5.38
N LEU A 219 -23.60 -15.89 5.58
CA LEU A 219 -23.90 -17.10 6.33
C LEU A 219 -22.80 -17.28 7.37
N ASP A 220 -23.13 -16.97 8.62
CA ASP A 220 -22.28 -17.10 9.78
C ASP A 220 -22.58 -18.44 10.46
N LEU A 221 -21.79 -19.46 10.16
CA LEU A 221 -21.84 -20.74 10.84
C LEU A 221 -20.95 -20.69 12.08
N LYS A 222 -21.53 -20.85 13.27
CA LYS A 222 -20.78 -21.05 14.51
C LYS A 222 -21.07 -22.44 15.06
N ALA A 223 -20.04 -23.16 15.48
CA ALA A 223 -20.19 -24.52 15.95
C ALA A 223 -19.17 -24.86 17.03
N ARG A 224 -19.45 -25.90 17.83
CA ARG A 224 -18.55 -26.39 18.88
C ARG A 224 -18.30 -27.88 18.72
N ALA A 225 -17.04 -28.30 18.82
CA ALA A 225 -16.64 -29.69 18.68
C ALA A 225 -17.30 -30.58 19.75
N ILE A 226 -17.89 -31.70 19.31
CA ILE A 226 -18.54 -32.69 20.17
C ILE A 226 -17.46 -33.63 20.72
N GLY A 227 -17.31 -33.66 22.05
CA GLY A 227 -16.27 -34.48 22.69
C GLY A 227 -14.86 -33.94 22.47
N TYR A 228 -14.72 -32.60 22.46
CA TYR A 228 -13.46 -31.88 22.25
C TYR A 228 -12.31 -32.39 23.14
N ASP A 229 -11.20 -32.71 22.50
CA ASP A 229 -9.90 -33.00 23.11
C ASP A 229 -8.86 -32.12 22.40
N ALA A 230 -8.27 -31.19 23.14
CA ALA A 230 -7.34 -30.20 22.60
C ALA A 230 -6.12 -30.83 21.93
N GLN A 231 -5.62 -31.96 22.45
CA GLN A 231 -4.46 -32.62 21.87
C GLN A 231 -4.83 -33.37 20.59
N ALA A 232 -5.99 -34.02 20.56
CA ALA A 232 -6.45 -34.77 19.40
C ALA A 232 -6.94 -33.89 18.24
N CYS A 233 -7.19 -32.60 18.48
CA CYS A 233 -7.65 -31.65 17.47
C CYS A 233 -6.64 -30.54 17.17
N ALA A 234 -5.44 -30.55 17.75
CA ALA A 234 -4.45 -29.48 17.59
C ALA A 234 -4.03 -29.23 16.13
N HIS A 235 -4.13 -30.26 15.27
CA HIS A 235 -3.81 -30.17 13.85
C HIS A 235 -4.88 -29.49 13.00
N ILE A 236 -6.11 -29.31 13.52
CA ILE A 236 -7.22 -28.63 12.83
C ILE A 236 -7.75 -27.40 13.57
N LEU A 237 -7.69 -27.36 14.90
CA LEU A 237 -8.21 -26.30 15.76
C LEU A 237 -7.08 -25.56 16.48
N ASN A 238 -7.27 -24.28 16.75
CA ASN A 238 -6.36 -23.52 17.61
C ASN A 238 -6.66 -23.75 19.10
N ASP A 239 -5.73 -23.36 19.96
CA ASP A 239 -5.79 -23.50 21.42
C ASP A 239 -6.54 -22.36 22.13
N TYR A 240 -6.94 -21.32 21.40
CA TYR A 240 -7.55 -20.11 21.97
C TYR A 240 -9.07 -20.16 22.11
N GLN A 241 -9.77 -21.08 21.44
CA GLN A 241 -11.25 -21.06 21.33
C GLN A 241 -11.97 -22.27 21.94
N ASP A 242 -11.31 -23.07 22.80
CA ASP A 242 -11.93 -24.19 23.55
C ASP A 242 -12.84 -25.11 22.69
N GLY A 243 -12.42 -25.37 21.45
CA GLY A 243 -13.15 -26.24 20.51
C GLY A 243 -14.30 -25.56 19.76
N GLU A 244 -14.48 -24.24 19.86
CA GLU A 244 -15.38 -23.47 19.01
C GLU A 244 -14.74 -23.10 17.68
N VAL A 245 -15.56 -23.09 16.63
CA VAL A 245 -15.17 -22.66 15.29
C VAL A 245 -16.25 -21.75 14.70
N TYR A 246 -15.82 -20.88 13.78
CA TYR A 246 -16.74 -20.17 12.91
C TYR A 246 -16.29 -20.16 11.46
N LEU A 247 -17.27 -20.16 10.57
CA LEU A 247 -17.13 -19.96 9.12
C LEU A 247 -18.16 -18.92 8.68
N ARG A 248 -17.69 -17.78 8.18
CA ARG A 248 -18.52 -16.73 7.58
C ARG A 248 -18.35 -16.77 6.08
N PHE A 249 -19.41 -17.11 5.37
CA PHE A 249 -19.47 -16.98 3.91
C PHE A 249 -20.17 -15.68 3.55
N THR A 250 -19.51 -14.81 2.78
CA THR A 250 -20.14 -13.62 2.18
C THR A 250 -20.31 -13.87 0.70
N MET A 251 -21.55 -13.85 0.20
CA MET A 251 -21.91 -14.31 -1.13
C MET A 251 -22.66 -13.24 -1.93
N LYS A 252 -22.27 -13.05 -3.18
CA LYS A 252 -22.94 -12.19 -4.17
C LYS A 252 -23.39 -13.01 -5.38
N GLY A 253 -24.40 -12.53 -6.10
CA GLY A 253 -24.97 -13.24 -7.25
C GLY A 253 -25.87 -14.43 -6.88
N VAL A 254 -26.35 -14.52 -5.63
CA VAL A 254 -27.10 -15.69 -5.11
C VAL A 254 -28.62 -15.52 -5.09
N TYR A 255 -29.15 -14.35 -5.42
CA TYR A 255 -30.60 -14.10 -5.35
C TYR A 255 -31.36 -14.98 -6.34
N HIS A 256 -32.41 -15.64 -5.84
CA HIS A 256 -33.41 -16.30 -6.65
C HIS A 256 -34.78 -16.21 -5.95
N PRO A 257 -35.90 -16.05 -6.70
CA PRO A 257 -37.21 -15.74 -6.12
C PRO A 257 -37.73 -16.73 -5.07
N ASP A 258 -37.36 -18.01 -5.20
CA ASP A 258 -37.82 -19.06 -4.29
C ASP A 258 -36.91 -19.24 -3.06
N ALA A 259 -35.59 -19.31 -3.27
CA ALA A 259 -34.56 -19.47 -2.25
C ALA A 259 -33.19 -19.15 -2.87
N PRO A 260 -32.18 -18.72 -2.10
CA PRO A 260 -30.83 -18.50 -2.61
C PRO A 260 -30.30 -19.71 -3.39
N ALA A 261 -29.65 -19.45 -4.54
CA ALA A 261 -29.18 -20.50 -5.44
C ALA A 261 -27.81 -20.15 -6.02
N GLY A 262 -26.94 -21.14 -6.15
CA GLY A 262 -25.59 -20.95 -6.68
C GLY A 262 -24.66 -22.12 -6.40
N ARG A 263 -23.54 -22.16 -7.12
CA ARG A 263 -22.49 -23.18 -6.98
C ARG A 263 -21.13 -22.49 -7.18
N TYR A 264 -20.29 -22.54 -6.16
CA TYR A 264 -19.05 -21.77 -6.10
C TYR A 264 -17.88 -22.65 -5.70
N ALA A 265 -16.80 -22.60 -6.48
CA ALA A 265 -15.55 -23.26 -6.14
C ALA A 265 -14.73 -22.32 -5.24
N ILE A 266 -14.38 -22.78 -4.06
CA ILE A 266 -13.56 -22.07 -3.08
C ILE A 266 -12.14 -22.61 -3.17
N GLU A 267 -11.19 -21.72 -3.38
CA GLU A 267 -9.76 -21.96 -3.40
C GLU A 267 -9.10 -20.93 -2.47
N ASP A 268 -8.40 -21.40 -1.44
CA ASP A 268 -7.69 -20.53 -0.50
C ASP A 268 -8.61 -19.48 0.14
N ASP A 269 -9.68 -19.96 0.79
CA ASP A 269 -10.71 -19.15 1.47
C ASP A 269 -11.52 -18.19 0.57
N SER A 270 -11.37 -18.24 -0.76
CA SER A 270 -12.13 -17.38 -1.66
C SER A 270 -12.53 -18.06 -2.97
N GLU A 271 -13.56 -17.55 -3.63
CA GLU A 271 -13.84 -17.91 -5.02
C GLU A 271 -12.99 -17.00 -5.93
N PRO A 272 -12.39 -17.49 -7.04
CA PRO A 272 -11.45 -16.71 -7.86
C PRO A 272 -11.96 -15.36 -8.40
N THR A 273 -13.27 -15.19 -8.57
CA THR A 273 -13.90 -13.92 -8.96
C THR A 273 -14.35 -13.06 -7.78
N TYR A 274 -14.04 -13.48 -6.55
CA TYR A 274 -14.37 -12.84 -5.27
C TYR A 274 -15.87 -12.61 -5.07
N THR A 275 -16.71 -13.40 -5.74
CA THR A 275 -18.16 -13.39 -5.53
C THR A 275 -18.55 -14.06 -4.22
N VAL A 276 -17.71 -15.00 -3.78
CA VAL A 276 -17.79 -15.62 -2.45
C VAL A 276 -16.46 -15.45 -1.75
N SER A 277 -16.50 -14.97 -0.52
CA SER A 277 -15.34 -14.94 0.38
C SER A 277 -15.67 -15.67 1.67
N VAL A 278 -14.66 -16.31 2.25
CA VAL A 278 -14.76 -17.06 3.49
C VAL A 278 -13.88 -16.40 4.54
N TRP A 279 -14.44 -16.14 5.70
CA TRP A 279 -13.68 -15.77 6.89
C TRP A 279 -13.86 -16.86 7.93
N LYS A 280 -12.76 -17.31 8.53
CA LYS A 280 -12.76 -18.45 9.44
C LYS A 280 -11.99 -18.15 10.72
N GLY A 281 -12.36 -18.83 11.79
CA GLY A 281 -11.59 -18.80 13.03
C GLY A 281 -11.97 -19.95 13.95
N GLY A 282 -11.14 -20.15 14.97
CA GLY A 282 -11.12 -21.39 15.75
C GLY A 282 -10.33 -22.52 15.08
N PHE A 283 -10.02 -22.39 13.79
CA PHE A 283 -9.13 -23.28 13.06
C PHE A 283 -7.65 -22.92 13.26
N HIS A 284 -6.77 -23.89 13.02
CA HIS A 284 -5.33 -23.64 12.95
C HIS A 284 -5.02 -22.61 11.85
N TYR A 285 -4.15 -21.63 12.15
CA TYR A 285 -3.97 -20.44 11.31
C TYR A 285 -3.39 -20.77 9.92
N SER A 286 -2.58 -21.81 9.82
CA SER A 286 -1.93 -22.25 8.58
C SER A 286 -2.86 -22.94 7.58
N LEU A 287 -4.11 -23.26 7.96
CA LEU A 287 -5.04 -24.00 7.11
C LEU A 287 -5.90 -23.05 6.29
N SER A 288 -6.11 -23.32 5.01
CA SER A 288 -7.07 -22.62 4.14
C SER A 288 -8.17 -23.58 3.69
N LEU A 289 -9.37 -23.04 3.44
CA LEU A 289 -10.53 -23.82 3.00
C LEU A 289 -10.55 -23.96 1.47
N HIS A 290 -10.70 -25.19 0.99
CA HIS A 290 -10.81 -25.53 -0.43
C HIS A 290 -12.00 -26.46 -0.67
N GLY A 291 -12.84 -26.19 -1.67
CA GLY A 291 -13.97 -27.06 -1.96
C GLY A 291 -15.08 -26.39 -2.75
N GLU A 292 -16.30 -26.86 -2.54
CA GLU A 292 -17.47 -26.34 -3.24
C GLU A 292 -18.57 -25.96 -2.26
N LEU A 293 -19.01 -24.70 -2.35
CA LEU A 293 -20.23 -24.21 -1.72
C LEU A 293 -21.41 -24.32 -2.68
N MET A 294 -22.51 -24.89 -2.23
CA MET A 294 -23.74 -25.07 -2.99
C MET A 294 -24.95 -24.53 -2.23
N LEU A 295 -25.69 -23.64 -2.89
CA LEU A 295 -27.00 -23.17 -2.44
C LEU A 295 -28.07 -23.81 -3.32
N LYS A 296 -28.95 -24.62 -2.72
CA LYS A 296 -30.06 -25.28 -3.45
C LYS A 296 -31.22 -25.58 -2.52
N ASP A 297 -32.44 -25.39 -3.02
CA ASP A 297 -33.70 -25.75 -2.34
C ASP A 297 -33.79 -25.28 -0.87
N GLY A 298 -33.26 -24.09 -0.56
CA GLY A 298 -33.26 -23.52 0.79
C GLY A 298 -32.19 -24.09 1.73
N TRP A 299 -31.16 -24.76 1.18
CA TRP A 299 -30.00 -25.23 1.91
C TRP A 299 -28.72 -24.57 1.41
N ALA A 300 -27.80 -24.31 2.33
CA ALA A 300 -26.39 -24.08 2.03
C ALA A 300 -25.60 -25.31 2.46
N GLY A 301 -24.79 -25.86 1.56
CA GLY A 301 -23.92 -26.97 1.90
C GLY A 301 -22.55 -26.80 1.28
N PHE A 302 -21.55 -27.31 2.00
CA PHE A 302 -20.17 -27.28 1.56
C PHE A 302 -19.59 -28.68 1.56
N SER A 303 -18.75 -28.97 0.57
CA SER A 303 -17.98 -30.20 0.49
C SER A 303 -16.57 -29.88 0.01
N GLY A 304 -15.58 -30.20 0.82
CA GLY A 304 -14.20 -29.83 0.56
C GLY A 304 -13.23 -30.32 1.62
N HIS A 305 -12.19 -29.54 1.86
CA HIS A 305 -11.16 -29.82 2.83
C HIS A 305 -10.49 -28.53 3.32
N LEU A 306 -9.87 -28.60 4.49
CA LEU A 306 -8.84 -27.66 4.93
C LEU A 306 -7.47 -28.19 4.49
N GLN A 307 -6.58 -27.28 4.10
CA GLN A 307 -5.25 -27.61 3.61
C GLN A 307 -4.23 -26.60 4.16
N GLY A 308 -3.09 -27.09 4.67
CA GLY A 308 -1.99 -26.24 5.10
C GLY A 308 -1.05 -25.85 3.96
N PHE A 309 0.12 -25.31 4.28
CA PHE A 309 1.17 -25.04 3.29
C PHE A 309 1.67 -26.31 2.56
N SER A 310 1.62 -27.46 3.24
CA SER A 310 1.90 -28.76 2.63
C SER A 310 0.71 -29.21 1.77
N PRO A 311 0.90 -29.48 0.48
CA PRO A 311 -0.19 -29.89 -0.41
C PRO A 311 -0.70 -31.31 -0.14
N ASP A 312 0.08 -32.11 0.60
CA ASP A 312 -0.14 -33.55 0.78
C ASP A 312 -1.17 -33.84 1.88
N LYS A 313 -1.28 -32.96 2.89
CA LYS A 313 -2.20 -33.15 4.01
C LYS A 313 -3.51 -32.36 3.80
N ARG A 314 -4.63 -33.08 3.80
CA ARG A 314 -5.97 -32.53 3.58
C ARG A 314 -6.93 -33.05 4.62
N TYR A 315 -7.70 -32.14 5.20
CA TYR A 315 -8.64 -32.44 6.27
C TYR A 315 -10.07 -32.29 5.74
N PRO A 316 -10.84 -33.37 5.52
CA PRO A 316 -12.18 -33.32 4.96
C PRO A 316 -13.11 -32.37 5.74
N VAL A 317 -13.82 -31.50 5.04
CA VAL A 317 -14.81 -30.59 5.61
C VAL A 317 -16.14 -30.77 4.90
N GLY A 318 -17.21 -30.90 5.65
CA GLY A 318 -18.54 -30.89 5.09
C GLY A 318 -19.58 -30.33 6.05
N PHE A 319 -20.49 -29.52 5.51
CA PHE A 319 -21.67 -29.08 6.24
C PHE A 319 -22.90 -29.01 5.35
N GLY A 320 -24.07 -29.07 6.00
CA GLY A 320 -25.36 -28.77 5.41
C GLY A 320 -26.18 -27.99 6.42
N LEU A 321 -26.65 -26.80 6.01
CA LEU A 321 -27.42 -25.88 6.83
C LEU A 321 -28.70 -25.48 6.12
N ARG A 322 -29.82 -25.53 6.82
CA ARG A 322 -31.06 -24.94 6.33
C ARG A 322 -31.01 -23.42 6.43
N LEU A 323 -31.34 -22.76 5.33
CA LEU A 323 -31.41 -21.30 5.28
C LEU A 323 -32.78 -20.81 5.77
N PRO A 324 -32.83 -19.72 6.56
CA PRO A 324 -34.07 -19.08 6.97
C PRO A 324 -34.62 -18.22 5.82
N VAL A 325 -34.96 -18.84 4.69
CA VAL A 325 -35.28 -18.16 3.42
C VAL A 325 -36.33 -17.05 3.55
N ALA A 326 -37.35 -17.27 4.39
CA ALA A 326 -38.43 -16.30 4.61
C ALA A 326 -38.00 -15.05 5.39
N ASP A 327 -36.91 -15.13 6.15
CA ASP A 327 -36.41 -14.05 7.01
C ASP A 327 -35.29 -13.23 6.37
N ILE A 328 -34.82 -13.63 5.16
CA ILE A 328 -33.78 -12.90 4.43
C ILE A 328 -34.34 -11.58 3.91
N ASP A 329 -33.84 -10.47 4.46
CA ASP A 329 -34.13 -9.13 3.97
C ASP A 329 -33.23 -8.76 2.79
N TRP A 330 -33.77 -8.91 1.58
CA TRP A 330 -33.09 -8.53 0.34
C TRP A 330 -33.04 -7.03 0.08
N SER A 331 -33.67 -6.20 0.91
CA SER A 331 -33.67 -4.74 0.68
C SER A 331 -32.29 -4.12 0.87
N HIS A 332 -31.39 -4.80 1.59
CA HIS A 332 -30.00 -4.40 1.78
C HIS A 332 -29.01 -5.12 0.85
N TYR A 333 -29.51 -6.01 -0.02
CA TYR A 333 -28.66 -6.84 -0.89
C TYR A 333 -28.21 -6.09 -2.14
N ALA A 334 -26.92 -6.21 -2.46
CA ALA A 334 -26.33 -5.68 -3.68
C ALA A 334 -26.42 -6.68 -4.83
N PHE A 335 -27.32 -6.42 -5.79
CA PHE A 335 -27.49 -7.23 -6.99
C PHE A 335 -26.26 -7.09 -7.91
N GLY A 336 -25.60 -8.21 -8.20
CA GLY A 336 -24.26 -8.25 -8.82
C GLY A 336 -24.26 -8.36 -10.35
N SER A 337 -25.40 -8.74 -10.95
CA SER A 337 -25.53 -8.91 -12.40
C SER A 337 -26.89 -8.45 -12.92
N LEU A 338 -26.96 -8.10 -14.21
CA LEU A 338 -28.24 -7.79 -14.86
C LEU A 338 -29.19 -8.99 -14.83
N GLU A 339 -28.68 -10.21 -15.00
CA GLU A 339 -29.52 -11.40 -14.98
C GLU A 339 -30.18 -11.61 -13.60
N GLU A 340 -29.41 -11.47 -12.52
CA GLU A 340 -29.92 -11.56 -11.15
C GLU A 340 -30.91 -10.44 -10.85
N LEU A 341 -30.56 -9.19 -11.20
CA LEU A 341 -31.42 -8.03 -10.99
C LEU A 341 -32.75 -8.18 -11.72
N LEU A 342 -32.72 -8.59 -13.00
CA LEU A 342 -33.92 -8.71 -13.84
C LEU A 342 -34.85 -9.86 -13.45
N ARG A 343 -34.38 -10.82 -12.62
CA ARG A 343 -35.24 -11.85 -12.02
C ARG A 343 -36.00 -11.34 -10.80
N ALA A 344 -35.55 -10.26 -10.16
CA ALA A 344 -36.19 -9.71 -8.98
C ALA A 344 -37.45 -8.90 -9.33
N PRO A 345 -38.48 -8.89 -8.46
CA PRO A 345 -39.58 -7.94 -8.59
C PRO A 345 -39.05 -6.50 -8.54
N ALA A 346 -39.55 -5.62 -9.41
CA ALA A 346 -39.04 -4.26 -9.59
C ALA A 346 -38.97 -3.39 -8.32
N GLU A 347 -39.77 -3.71 -7.30
CA GLU A 347 -39.85 -2.96 -6.04
C GLU A 347 -38.84 -3.40 -4.97
N LEU A 348 -38.22 -4.57 -5.16
CA LEU A 348 -37.38 -5.23 -4.15
C LEU A 348 -35.93 -4.71 -4.16
N PRO A 349 -35.22 -4.65 -5.30
CA PRO A 349 -33.86 -4.15 -5.34
C PRO A 349 -33.76 -2.69 -4.88
N ARG A 350 -32.88 -2.44 -3.92
CA ARG A 350 -32.42 -1.08 -3.54
C ARG A 350 -31.01 -0.81 -4.02
N HIS A 351 -30.20 -1.85 -4.22
CA HIS A 351 -28.79 -1.71 -4.53
C HIS A 351 -28.38 -2.60 -5.70
N ALA A 352 -27.70 -2.04 -6.69
CA ALA A 352 -27.14 -2.79 -7.81
C ALA A 352 -25.67 -2.41 -8.03
N GLN A 353 -24.80 -3.41 -8.19
CA GLN A 353 -23.37 -3.26 -8.43
C GLN A 353 -22.99 -4.17 -9.61
N LEU A 354 -22.86 -3.59 -10.79
CA LEU A 354 -22.70 -4.34 -12.03
C LEU A 354 -21.30 -4.12 -12.61
N VAL A 355 -20.59 -5.21 -12.87
CA VAL A 355 -19.27 -5.20 -13.53
C VAL A 355 -19.41 -5.72 -14.95
N ASP A 356 -18.92 -4.95 -15.91
CA ASP A 356 -19.01 -5.21 -17.35
C ASP A 356 -20.39 -5.73 -17.81
N PRO A 357 -21.51 -5.05 -17.45
CA PRO A 357 -22.86 -5.57 -17.71
C PRO A 357 -23.23 -5.68 -19.19
N GLY A 358 -22.37 -5.26 -20.10
CA GLY A 358 -22.72 -5.08 -21.50
C GLY A 358 -23.72 -3.92 -21.68
N PRO A 359 -24.53 -3.95 -22.76
CA PRO A 359 -25.52 -2.92 -23.03
C PRO A 359 -26.63 -2.91 -21.97
N LEU A 360 -26.96 -1.72 -21.46
CA LEU A 360 -28.00 -1.57 -20.44
C LEU A 360 -29.41 -1.70 -21.05
N PRO A 361 -30.25 -2.63 -20.57
CA PRO A 361 -31.61 -2.81 -21.09
C PRO A 361 -32.59 -1.79 -20.48
N ASP A 362 -33.62 -1.41 -21.24
CA ASP A 362 -34.66 -0.46 -20.78
C ASP A 362 -35.34 -0.89 -19.47
N ALA A 363 -35.43 -2.20 -19.23
CA ALA A 363 -36.00 -2.78 -18.02
C ALA A 363 -35.28 -2.34 -16.73
N LEU A 364 -33.98 -2.00 -16.80
CA LEU A 364 -33.21 -1.48 -15.66
C LEU A 364 -33.82 -0.20 -15.10
N TYR A 365 -34.32 0.68 -15.97
CA TYR A 365 -34.87 1.97 -15.56
C TYR A 365 -36.26 1.85 -14.90
N GLY A 366 -36.86 0.66 -14.92
CA GLY A 366 -38.09 0.34 -14.19
C GLY A 366 -37.89 0.15 -12.68
N TYR A 367 -36.65 -0.05 -12.20
CA TYR A 367 -36.32 -0.26 -10.80
C TYR A 367 -36.25 1.07 -10.02
N THR A 368 -37.37 1.81 -10.01
CA THR A 368 -37.47 3.14 -9.36
C THR A 368 -37.26 3.11 -7.84
N SER A 369 -37.22 1.91 -7.27
CA SER A 369 -36.85 1.58 -5.89
C SER A 369 -35.37 1.76 -5.59
N LEU A 370 -34.49 1.75 -6.60
CA LEU A 370 -33.04 1.77 -6.43
C LEU A 370 -32.57 3.04 -5.71
N GLU A 371 -31.77 2.82 -4.68
CA GLU A 371 -31.09 3.83 -3.89
C GLU A 371 -29.59 3.90 -4.24
N SER A 372 -28.98 2.80 -4.71
CA SER A 372 -27.62 2.81 -5.24
C SER A 372 -27.47 2.04 -6.55
N LEU A 373 -26.71 2.63 -7.48
CA LEU A 373 -26.31 1.99 -8.73
C LEU A 373 -24.81 2.21 -8.98
N THR A 374 -24.08 1.12 -9.14
CA THR A 374 -22.68 1.12 -9.58
C THR A 374 -22.58 0.37 -10.90
N LEU A 375 -22.01 1.03 -11.91
CA LEU A 375 -21.65 0.44 -13.20
C LEU A 375 -20.13 0.58 -13.37
N ARG A 376 -19.43 -0.55 -13.38
CA ARG A 376 -17.98 -0.61 -13.55
C ARG A 376 -17.63 -1.31 -14.84
N TYR A 377 -16.92 -0.60 -15.73
CA TYR A 377 -16.33 -1.16 -16.93
C TYR A 377 -14.83 -1.33 -16.72
N THR A 378 -14.32 -2.55 -16.89
CA THR A 378 -12.95 -2.90 -16.53
C THR A 378 -11.97 -2.80 -17.69
N THR A 379 -12.47 -2.86 -18.92
CA THR A 379 -11.69 -2.79 -20.15
C THR A 379 -12.26 -1.78 -21.14
N THR A 380 -11.42 -1.34 -22.08
CA THR A 380 -11.82 -0.43 -23.17
C THR A 380 -12.90 -1.06 -24.05
N GLU A 381 -12.82 -2.37 -24.27
CA GLU A 381 -13.78 -3.15 -25.05
C GLU A 381 -15.13 -3.21 -24.34
N ALA A 382 -15.14 -3.50 -23.03
CA ALA A 382 -16.38 -3.56 -22.25
C ALA A 382 -17.06 -2.18 -22.20
N ALA A 383 -16.29 -1.11 -22.07
CA ALA A 383 -16.79 0.26 -22.06
C ALA A 383 -17.56 0.65 -23.33
N GLN A 384 -17.28 0.00 -24.48
CA GLN A 384 -18.04 0.24 -25.73
C GLN A 384 -19.52 -0.09 -25.61
N ALA A 385 -19.90 -0.89 -24.61
CA ALA A 385 -21.29 -1.25 -24.38
C ALA A 385 -22.13 -0.10 -23.76
N LEU A 386 -21.47 0.96 -23.27
CA LEU A 386 -22.11 2.21 -22.83
C LEU A 386 -21.61 3.40 -23.66
N PRO A 387 -22.08 3.57 -24.91
CA PRO A 387 -21.61 4.64 -25.78
C PRO A 387 -22.04 6.05 -25.30
N ALA A 388 -23.10 6.12 -24.50
CA ALA A 388 -23.57 7.34 -23.86
C ALA A 388 -24.34 6.96 -22.58
N ILE A 389 -24.41 7.87 -21.61
CA ILE A 389 -25.30 7.72 -20.45
C ILE A 389 -26.75 7.98 -20.94
N PRO A 390 -27.67 7.00 -20.85
CA PRO A 390 -29.03 7.18 -21.36
C PRO A 390 -29.85 8.11 -20.46
N ASP A 391 -30.69 8.96 -21.07
CA ASP A 391 -31.58 9.87 -20.32
C ASP A 391 -32.53 9.12 -19.37
N ALA A 392 -32.90 7.88 -19.70
CA ALA A 392 -33.74 7.02 -18.88
C ALA A 392 -33.12 6.68 -17.51
N LEU A 393 -31.80 6.86 -17.31
CA LEU A 393 -31.18 6.73 -15.99
C LEU A 393 -31.78 7.71 -14.97
N SER A 394 -32.31 8.84 -15.44
CA SER A 394 -32.99 9.83 -14.59
C SER A 394 -34.30 9.35 -13.98
N GLU A 395 -34.89 8.26 -14.49
CA GLU A 395 -36.10 7.64 -13.94
C GLU A 395 -35.83 6.94 -12.59
N LEU A 396 -34.57 6.64 -12.28
CA LEU A 396 -34.10 6.09 -11.00
C LEU A 396 -34.06 7.19 -9.92
N SER A 397 -35.19 7.87 -9.72
CA SER A 397 -35.34 9.10 -8.95
C SER A 397 -35.01 9.00 -7.46
N ARG A 398 -34.87 7.79 -6.91
CA ARG A 398 -34.49 7.53 -5.51
C ARG A 398 -32.99 7.31 -5.30
N LEU A 399 -32.18 7.33 -6.36
CA LEU A 399 -30.73 7.15 -6.24
C LEU A 399 -30.12 8.20 -5.30
N ARG A 400 -29.47 7.69 -4.25
CA ARG A 400 -28.59 8.42 -3.33
C ARG A 400 -27.12 8.21 -3.70
N TRP A 401 -26.79 7.08 -4.32
CA TRP A 401 -25.45 6.73 -4.77
C TRP A 401 -25.46 6.36 -6.25
N LEU A 402 -24.63 7.03 -7.05
CA LEU A 402 -24.41 6.70 -8.45
C LEU A 402 -22.91 6.65 -8.73
N ALA A 403 -22.43 5.48 -9.17
CA ALA A 403 -21.06 5.30 -9.62
C ALA A 403 -21.03 4.77 -11.05
N LEU A 404 -20.35 5.50 -11.94
CA LEU A 404 -20.10 5.15 -13.33
C LEU A 404 -18.59 5.21 -13.55
N THR A 405 -17.92 4.07 -13.62
CA THR A 405 -16.45 4.00 -13.64
C THR A 405 -15.95 3.25 -14.86
N GLY A 406 -14.88 3.75 -15.49
CA GLY A 406 -14.28 3.12 -16.68
C GLY A 406 -15.10 3.30 -17.94
N ILE A 407 -15.97 4.32 -17.99
CA ILE A 407 -16.92 4.59 -19.09
C ILE A 407 -16.25 5.30 -20.27
N GLY A 408 -15.13 4.76 -20.77
CA GLY A 408 -14.25 5.40 -21.75
C GLY A 408 -14.87 5.73 -23.11
N ALA A 409 -16.04 5.17 -23.43
CA ALA A 409 -16.80 5.49 -24.64
C ALA A 409 -17.71 6.72 -24.49
N VAL A 410 -17.99 7.17 -23.27
CA VAL A 410 -18.88 8.32 -22.98
C VAL A 410 -18.10 9.62 -23.13
N ASP A 411 -18.54 10.50 -24.03
CA ASP A 411 -17.90 11.80 -24.31
C ASP A 411 -18.65 13.02 -23.74
N THR A 412 -19.86 12.79 -23.22
CA THR A 412 -20.78 13.83 -22.75
C THR A 412 -21.57 13.34 -21.55
N LEU A 413 -21.76 14.22 -20.56
CA LEU A 413 -22.67 13.98 -19.43
C LEU A 413 -24.02 14.64 -19.73
N PRO A 414 -25.14 13.90 -19.74
CA PRO A 414 -26.43 14.45 -20.15
C PRO A 414 -27.08 15.29 -19.04
N ASP A 415 -27.84 16.31 -19.43
CA ASP A 415 -28.58 17.19 -18.51
C ASP A 415 -29.61 16.44 -17.65
N SER A 416 -30.09 15.28 -18.12
CA SER A 416 -31.05 14.41 -17.42
C SER A 416 -30.52 13.94 -16.05
N LEU A 417 -29.20 13.83 -15.85
CA LEU A 417 -28.61 13.53 -14.54
C LEU A 417 -28.98 14.58 -13.48
N CYS A 418 -29.28 15.82 -13.89
CA CYS A 418 -29.70 16.90 -12.99
C CYS A 418 -31.07 16.61 -12.33
N ALA A 419 -31.84 15.62 -12.80
CA ALA A 419 -33.12 15.24 -12.23
C ALA A 419 -32.99 14.34 -10.98
N LEU A 420 -31.82 13.75 -10.71
CA LEU A 420 -31.56 12.88 -9.57
C LEU A 420 -31.42 13.67 -8.26
N LYS A 421 -32.52 14.28 -7.77
CA LYS A 421 -32.51 15.21 -6.64
C LYS A 421 -32.16 14.58 -5.28
N GLU A 422 -32.24 13.25 -5.18
CA GLU A 422 -31.90 12.50 -3.98
C GLU A 422 -30.41 12.14 -3.87
N LEU A 423 -29.62 12.42 -4.91
CA LEU A 423 -28.23 12.02 -4.99
C LEU A 423 -27.36 12.70 -3.93
N GLN A 424 -26.61 11.88 -3.19
CA GLN A 424 -25.69 12.26 -2.13
C GLN A 424 -24.23 12.01 -2.50
N TRP A 425 -24.00 10.91 -3.22
CA TRP A 425 -22.69 10.50 -3.72
C TRP A 425 -22.73 10.28 -5.23
N LEU A 426 -21.84 10.96 -5.93
CA LEU A 426 -21.69 10.86 -7.38
C LEU A 426 -20.24 10.55 -7.74
N PHE A 427 -20.03 9.44 -8.45
CA PHE A 427 -18.74 9.04 -8.98
C PHE A 427 -18.87 8.86 -10.49
N ILE A 428 -18.21 9.70 -11.27
CA ILE A 428 -18.10 9.53 -12.72
C ILE A 428 -16.63 9.59 -13.09
N THR A 429 -16.02 8.46 -13.42
CA THR A 429 -14.59 8.37 -13.69
C THR A 429 -14.29 7.61 -14.98
N GLY A 430 -13.20 7.99 -15.64
CA GLY A 430 -12.75 7.32 -16.85
C GLY A 430 -13.64 7.58 -18.07
N SER A 431 -14.34 8.72 -18.14
CA SER A 431 -15.06 9.16 -19.34
C SER A 431 -14.20 10.11 -20.19
N GLN A 432 -14.66 10.45 -21.39
CA GLN A 432 -14.10 11.49 -22.24
C GLN A 432 -14.88 12.82 -22.14
N ALA A 433 -15.69 12.98 -21.09
CA ALA A 433 -16.50 14.18 -20.88
C ALA A 433 -15.63 15.44 -20.77
N THR A 434 -15.97 16.48 -21.53
CA THR A 434 -15.23 17.76 -21.56
C THR A 434 -15.88 18.87 -20.72
N SER A 435 -17.14 18.68 -20.31
CA SER A 435 -17.91 19.62 -19.51
C SER A 435 -18.90 18.88 -18.60
N VAL A 436 -19.42 19.61 -17.61
CA VAL A 436 -20.41 19.13 -16.65
C VAL A 436 -21.69 19.97 -16.80
N PRO A 437 -22.89 19.37 -16.84
CA PRO A 437 -24.14 20.10 -16.80
C PRO A 437 -24.25 21.04 -15.59
N ASP A 438 -24.71 22.28 -15.81
CA ASP A 438 -24.84 23.30 -14.76
C ASP A 438 -25.63 22.80 -13.53
N GLY A 439 -26.65 21.96 -13.73
CA GLY A 439 -27.51 21.47 -12.66
C GLY A 439 -26.94 20.30 -11.85
N LEU A 440 -25.89 19.60 -12.34
CA LEU A 440 -25.41 18.37 -11.73
C LEU A 440 -24.65 18.64 -10.43
N LEU A 441 -23.78 19.64 -10.44
CA LEU A 441 -23.02 20.05 -9.25
C LEU A 441 -23.88 20.83 -8.24
N ALA A 442 -25.07 21.29 -8.64
CA ALA A 442 -26.05 21.97 -7.79
C ALA A 442 -27.13 21.07 -7.18
N LEU A 443 -26.98 19.74 -7.27
CA LEU A 443 -27.92 18.80 -6.66
C LEU A 443 -28.03 19.03 -5.15
N PRO A 444 -29.25 19.17 -4.59
CA PRO A 444 -29.47 19.77 -3.26
C PRO A 444 -28.94 18.92 -2.09
N LYS A 445 -28.69 17.63 -2.32
CA LYS A 445 -28.23 16.67 -1.32
C LYS A 445 -26.82 16.15 -1.59
N LEU A 446 -26.16 16.62 -2.65
CA LEU A 446 -24.86 16.12 -3.07
C LEU A 446 -23.79 16.53 -2.06
N THR A 447 -23.20 15.55 -1.37
CA THR A 447 -22.18 15.77 -0.34
C THR A 447 -20.78 15.38 -0.81
N LEU A 448 -20.68 14.41 -1.71
CA LEU A 448 -19.41 13.94 -2.27
C LEU A 448 -19.56 13.76 -3.77
N CYS A 449 -18.64 14.34 -4.52
CA CYS A 449 -18.58 14.20 -5.96
C CYS A 449 -17.14 13.91 -6.40
N THR A 450 -16.94 12.85 -7.18
CA THR A 450 -15.72 12.68 -7.97
C THR A 450 -16.05 12.69 -9.45
N LEU A 451 -15.29 13.51 -10.18
CA LEU A 451 -15.26 13.57 -11.62
C LEU A 451 -13.82 13.36 -12.12
N SER A 452 -13.06 12.52 -11.42
CA SER A 452 -11.63 12.31 -11.70
C SER A 452 -11.40 11.43 -12.92
N GLY A 453 -10.29 11.65 -13.62
CA GLY A 453 -9.93 10.86 -14.79
C GLY A 453 -10.90 11.04 -15.95
N ASN A 454 -11.38 12.28 -16.15
CA ASN A 454 -12.20 12.66 -17.29
C ASN A 454 -11.41 13.64 -18.20
N ALA A 455 -12.08 14.29 -19.16
CA ALA A 455 -11.45 15.28 -20.05
C ALA A 455 -11.93 16.71 -19.77
N LEU A 456 -12.41 17.00 -18.55
CA LEU A 456 -13.08 18.26 -18.21
C LEU A 456 -12.15 19.45 -18.44
N GLN A 457 -12.60 20.42 -19.23
CA GLN A 457 -11.83 21.62 -19.56
C GLN A 457 -12.26 22.83 -18.73
N SER A 458 -13.49 22.81 -18.22
CA SER A 458 -14.07 23.87 -17.37
C SER A 458 -15.19 23.32 -16.48
N LEU A 459 -15.57 24.09 -15.47
CA LEU A 459 -16.66 23.80 -14.55
C LEU A 459 -17.73 24.91 -14.63
N PRO A 460 -18.99 24.63 -14.30
CA PRO A 460 -20.04 25.63 -14.28
C PRO A 460 -19.77 26.73 -13.24
N GLY A 461 -20.01 27.99 -13.61
CA GLY A 461 -19.50 29.16 -12.89
C GLY A 461 -20.19 29.52 -11.56
N ALA A 462 -21.36 28.96 -11.24
CA ALA A 462 -22.15 29.41 -10.07
C ALA A 462 -23.07 28.36 -9.43
N ALA A 463 -22.96 27.08 -9.80
CA ALA A 463 -23.94 26.06 -9.46
C ALA A 463 -23.30 24.94 -8.63
N TRP A 464 -23.36 25.08 -7.30
CA TRP A 464 -22.79 24.11 -6.36
C TRP A 464 -23.82 23.70 -5.32
N SER A 465 -23.74 22.45 -4.87
CA SER A 465 -24.54 21.93 -3.77
C SER A 465 -24.17 22.67 -2.49
N PRO A 466 -25.16 23.17 -1.73
CA PRO A 466 -24.91 23.88 -0.48
C PRO A 466 -24.37 22.97 0.63
N VAL A 467 -24.46 21.64 0.44
CA VAL A 467 -24.00 20.63 1.40
C VAL A 467 -22.79 19.83 0.88
N LEU A 468 -22.15 20.28 -0.20
CA LEU A 468 -20.96 19.64 -0.74
C LEU A 468 -19.81 19.72 0.26
N LYS A 469 -19.25 18.57 0.61
CA LYS A 469 -18.14 18.42 1.57
C LYS A 469 -16.84 18.00 0.90
N SER A 470 -16.93 17.16 -0.14
CA SER A 470 -15.77 16.63 -0.85
C SER A 470 -15.98 16.69 -2.36
N LEU A 471 -14.99 17.21 -3.08
CA LEU A 471 -14.96 17.28 -4.52
C LEU A 471 -13.59 16.81 -5.04
N SER A 472 -13.57 15.81 -5.90
CA SER A 472 -12.34 15.40 -6.61
C SER A 472 -12.51 15.61 -8.11
N LEU A 473 -11.54 16.32 -8.69
CA LEU A 473 -11.46 16.72 -10.10
C LEU A 473 -10.08 16.36 -10.68
N SER A 474 -9.35 15.48 -10.01
CA SER A 474 -8.00 15.11 -10.44
C SER A 474 -7.99 14.45 -11.82
N ASN A 475 -6.85 14.51 -12.50
CA ASN A 475 -6.67 13.91 -13.82
C ASN A 475 -7.72 14.41 -14.83
N ASN A 476 -7.78 15.73 -15.01
CA ASN A 476 -8.64 16.39 -16.00
C ASN A 476 -7.82 17.38 -16.83
N ARG A 477 -8.49 18.25 -17.61
CA ARG A 477 -7.86 19.27 -18.46
C ARG A 477 -8.18 20.69 -18.00
N LEU A 478 -8.46 20.88 -16.71
CA LEU A 478 -8.83 22.17 -16.13
C LEU A 478 -7.63 23.12 -16.17
N ARG A 479 -7.86 24.34 -16.67
CA ARG A 479 -6.87 25.44 -16.62
C ARG A 479 -7.07 26.38 -15.44
N THR A 480 -8.26 26.34 -14.84
CA THR A 480 -8.66 27.09 -13.64
C THR A 480 -9.95 26.47 -13.07
N VAL A 481 -10.42 27.00 -11.94
CA VAL A 481 -11.72 26.65 -11.33
C VAL A 481 -12.52 27.92 -10.99
N PRO A 482 -13.85 27.87 -10.93
CA PRO A 482 -14.68 29.04 -10.63
C PRO A 482 -14.41 29.62 -9.23
N GLU A 483 -14.44 30.96 -9.12
CA GLU A 483 -14.24 31.69 -7.85
C GLU A 483 -15.20 31.20 -6.74
N THR A 484 -16.44 30.91 -7.09
CA THR A 484 -17.46 30.41 -6.15
C THR A 484 -17.04 29.14 -5.40
N LEU A 485 -16.15 28.31 -5.98
CA LEU A 485 -15.68 27.09 -5.34
C LEU A 485 -14.88 27.39 -4.06
N ALA A 486 -14.10 28.47 -4.05
CA ALA A 486 -13.30 28.91 -2.90
C ALA A 486 -14.17 29.44 -1.73
N HIS A 487 -15.45 29.71 -1.98
CA HIS A 487 -16.39 30.29 -1.04
C HIS A 487 -17.48 29.30 -0.58
N LEU A 488 -17.37 28.02 -0.95
CA LEU A 488 -18.33 27.01 -0.51
C LEU A 488 -18.16 26.73 0.99
N PRO A 489 -19.17 27.02 1.83
CA PRO A 489 -19.01 26.96 3.29
C PRO A 489 -18.84 25.54 3.83
N GLY A 490 -19.32 24.54 3.09
CA GLY A 490 -19.26 23.12 3.48
C GLY A 490 -18.05 22.36 2.94
N LEU A 491 -17.34 22.91 1.95
CA LEU A 491 -16.30 22.17 1.23
C LEU A 491 -15.04 22.06 2.09
N ARG A 492 -14.69 20.82 2.45
CA ARG A 492 -13.53 20.50 3.30
C ARG A 492 -12.41 19.84 2.51
N THR A 493 -12.77 19.05 1.50
CA THR A 493 -11.81 18.32 0.66
C THR A 493 -11.98 18.74 -0.78
N LEU A 494 -10.88 19.16 -1.40
CA LEU A 494 -10.82 19.47 -2.82
C LEU A 494 -9.55 18.87 -3.41
N ASP A 495 -9.71 18.05 -4.44
CA ASP A 495 -8.60 17.48 -5.19
C ASP A 495 -8.58 17.99 -6.63
N LEU A 496 -7.47 18.63 -7.00
CA LEU A 496 -7.20 19.25 -8.30
C LEU A 496 -5.93 18.70 -8.97
N GLN A 497 -5.31 17.65 -8.43
CA GLN A 497 -4.04 17.10 -8.94
C GLN A 497 -4.15 16.69 -10.42
N SER A 498 -3.03 16.66 -11.13
CA SER A 498 -2.96 16.23 -12.53
C SER A 498 -3.89 17.03 -13.46
N ASN A 499 -3.94 18.35 -13.27
CA ASN A 499 -4.60 19.28 -14.17
C ASN A 499 -3.61 20.35 -14.69
N PRO A 500 -3.73 20.82 -15.95
CA PRO A 500 -2.89 21.89 -16.51
C PRO A 500 -3.33 23.29 -16.02
N LEU A 501 -3.44 23.46 -14.70
CA LEU A 501 -3.87 24.70 -14.05
C LEU A 501 -2.86 25.82 -14.31
N ALA A 502 -3.33 26.93 -14.84
CA ALA A 502 -2.54 28.13 -15.08
C ALA A 502 -2.91 29.29 -14.14
N SER A 503 -4.04 29.20 -13.45
CA SER A 503 -4.51 30.19 -12.48
C SER A 503 -5.54 29.56 -11.55
N LEU A 504 -5.60 30.05 -10.31
CA LEU A 504 -6.55 29.61 -9.30
C LEU A 504 -7.17 30.85 -8.61
N PRO A 505 -8.45 30.80 -8.22
CA PRO A 505 -9.08 31.88 -7.47
C PRO A 505 -8.51 31.99 -6.05
N ASP A 506 -8.48 33.21 -5.53
CA ASP A 506 -8.09 33.49 -4.15
C ASP A 506 -9.00 32.76 -3.15
N GLY A 507 -8.41 32.25 -2.07
CA GLY A 507 -9.15 31.63 -0.98
C GLY A 507 -9.21 30.11 -1.02
N LEU A 508 -8.85 29.46 -2.14
CA LEU A 508 -8.78 27.98 -2.21
C LEU A 508 -7.83 27.38 -1.19
N GLN A 509 -6.73 28.08 -0.85
CA GLN A 509 -5.79 27.67 0.18
C GLN A 509 -6.39 27.61 1.60
N ARG A 510 -7.65 28.03 1.78
CA ARG A 510 -8.39 27.89 3.05
C ARG A 510 -9.12 26.55 3.18
N ILE A 511 -9.27 25.80 2.08
CA ILE A 511 -9.88 24.48 2.11
C ILE A 511 -8.98 23.55 2.94
N GLU A 512 -9.59 22.85 3.89
CA GLU A 512 -8.90 22.04 4.92
C GLU A 512 -7.98 20.98 4.31
N ARG A 513 -8.47 20.26 3.29
CA ARG A 513 -7.73 19.24 2.55
C ARG A 513 -7.72 19.59 1.06
N LEU A 514 -6.81 20.50 0.69
CA LEU A 514 -6.54 20.84 -0.72
C LEU A 514 -5.41 19.97 -1.28
N GLN A 515 -5.76 19.02 -2.16
CA GLN A 515 -4.80 18.25 -2.94
C GLN A 515 -4.50 18.98 -4.25
N LEU A 516 -3.23 19.37 -4.39
CA LEU A 516 -2.65 20.11 -5.52
C LEU A 516 -1.14 19.90 -5.43
N GLU A 517 -0.47 19.77 -6.56
CA GLU A 517 0.99 19.66 -6.63
C GLU A 517 1.65 20.87 -5.94
N LEU A 518 2.74 20.63 -5.20
CA LEU A 518 3.33 21.67 -4.36
C LEU A 518 3.83 22.88 -5.16
N ASP A 519 4.42 22.64 -6.32
CA ASP A 519 4.85 23.67 -7.27
C ASP A 519 3.70 24.61 -7.65
N LYS A 520 2.51 24.07 -7.90
CA LYS A 520 1.30 24.85 -8.18
C LYS A 520 0.76 25.55 -6.94
N LYS A 521 0.83 24.92 -5.76
CA LYS A 521 0.47 25.60 -4.49
C LYS A 521 1.34 26.84 -4.31
N LEU A 522 2.65 26.71 -4.50
CA LEU A 522 3.63 27.80 -4.39
C LEU A 522 3.45 28.88 -5.48
N ALA A 523 3.13 28.48 -6.71
CA ALA A 523 3.02 29.40 -7.85
C ALA A 523 1.66 30.10 -7.95
N LEU A 524 0.57 29.44 -7.59
CA LEU A 524 -0.80 29.88 -7.89
C LEU A 524 -1.60 30.34 -6.66
N LEU A 525 -1.12 30.10 -5.45
CA LEU A 525 -1.82 30.43 -4.20
C LEU A 525 -0.94 31.25 -3.25
N ASP A 526 -1.56 31.96 -2.30
CA ASP A 526 -0.83 32.47 -1.14
C ASP A 526 -0.46 31.31 -0.20
N TYR A 527 0.66 30.68 -0.52
CA TYR A 527 1.23 29.56 0.22
C TYR A 527 2.41 30.00 1.10
N THR A 528 2.43 31.27 1.50
CA THR A 528 3.50 31.86 2.31
C THR A 528 3.44 31.33 3.74
N TYR A 529 4.59 30.91 4.28
CA TYR A 529 4.71 30.62 5.71
C TYR A 529 4.62 31.89 6.55
N ARG A 530 3.79 31.88 7.60
CA ARG A 530 3.49 33.09 8.40
C ARG A 530 4.27 33.17 9.72
N GLY A 531 5.15 32.21 10.00
CA GLY A 531 5.77 32.04 11.32
C GLY A 531 4.81 31.33 12.29
N ALA A 532 5.35 30.54 13.21
CA ALA A 532 4.56 29.86 14.25
C ALA A 532 3.69 30.83 15.08
N ASP A 533 4.25 31.99 15.41
CA ASP A 533 3.60 33.11 16.12
C ASP A 533 2.73 34.02 15.23
N GLY A 534 2.71 33.78 13.90
CA GLY A 534 2.04 34.64 12.93
C GLY A 534 2.72 36.00 12.68
N SER A 535 3.93 36.23 13.23
CA SER A 535 4.65 37.50 13.12
C SER A 535 5.52 37.61 11.86
N GLY A 536 5.45 36.64 10.95
CA GLY A 536 6.32 36.52 9.77
C GLY A 536 7.64 35.81 10.06
N THR A 537 8.47 35.63 9.04
CA THR A 537 9.77 34.93 9.15
C THR A 537 10.93 35.89 9.45
N VAL A 538 12.02 35.37 10.02
CA VAL A 538 13.29 36.08 10.24
C VAL A 538 14.39 35.52 9.32
N PRO A 539 15.41 36.32 8.95
CA PRO A 539 16.55 35.82 8.18
C PRO A 539 17.31 34.73 8.95
N VAL A 540 17.70 33.67 8.24
CA VAL A 540 18.50 32.58 8.77
C VAL A 540 19.77 32.45 7.94
N ASP A 541 20.90 32.17 8.60
CA ASP A 541 22.13 31.82 7.92
C ASP A 541 22.07 30.35 7.49
N GLU A 542 21.83 30.10 6.19
CA GLU A 542 21.75 28.74 5.64
C GLU A 542 23.06 27.97 5.75
N ALA A 543 24.20 28.65 5.85
CA ALA A 543 25.51 28.01 5.85
C ALA A 543 25.70 27.08 7.06
N ILE A 544 25.07 27.39 8.20
CA ILE A 544 25.23 26.62 9.44
C ILE A 544 24.62 25.21 9.36
N PHE A 545 23.72 24.96 8.39
CA PHE A 545 23.07 23.66 8.20
C PHE A 545 23.83 22.71 7.28
N LEU A 546 24.85 23.18 6.56
CA LEU A 546 25.57 22.40 5.55
C LEU A 546 26.97 21.99 6.01
N ALA A 547 27.34 20.74 5.75
CA ALA A 547 28.61 20.15 6.16
C ALA A 547 29.82 20.88 5.55
N ARG A 548 29.70 21.40 4.32
CA ARG A 548 30.79 22.09 3.61
C ARG A 548 31.31 23.35 4.34
N HIS A 549 30.52 23.92 5.26
CA HIS A 549 30.88 25.10 6.03
C HIS A 549 31.45 24.79 7.43
N ASP A 550 31.40 23.53 7.89
CA ASP A 550 32.14 23.07 9.06
C ASP A 550 33.46 22.42 8.62
N GLN A 551 34.59 22.89 9.17
CA GLN A 551 35.91 22.45 8.72
C GLN A 551 36.15 20.95 8.97
N THR A 552 35.61 20.40 10.06
CA THR A 552 35.75 18.99 10.43
C THR A 552 34.90 18.11 9.52
N LEU A 553 33.64 18.46 9.31
CA LEU A 553 32.72 17.73 8.45
C LEU A 553 33.11 17.81 6.97
N ALA A 554 33.54 18.97 6.48
CA ALA A 554 34.03 19.11 5.12
C ALA A 554 35.30 18.28 4.87
N ALA A 555 36.16 18.12 5.89
CA ALA A 555 37.32 17.24 5.80
C ALA A 555 36.91 15.75 5.82
N MET A 556 35.94 15.38 6.66
CA MET A 556 35.36 14.04 6.70
C MET A 556 34.75 13.65 5.35
N LEU A 557 33.89 14.51 4.79
CA LEU A 557 33.26 14.28 3.48
C LEU A 557 34.32 14.13 2.37
N ARG A 558 35.32 15.03 2.32
CA ARG A 558 36.42 14.94 1.34
C ARG A 558 37.23 13.66 1.47
N GLN A 559 37.43 13.17 2.68
CA GLN A 559 38.15 11.91 2.92
C GLN A 559 37.33 10.71 2.45
N THR A 560 36.04 10.66 2.78
CA THR A 560 35.16 9.55 2.37
C THR A 560 34.96 9.53 0.85
N LEU A 561 34.85 10.70 0.21
CA LEU A 561 34.72 10.84 -1.24
C LEU A 561 36.05 10.77 -1.99
N ALA A 562 37.15 10.35 -1.35
CA ALA A 562 38.47 10.30 -1.99
C ALA A 562 38.55 9.30 -3.15
N ASP A 563 37.71 8.26 -3.13
CA ASP A 563 37.60 7.28 -4.20
C ASP A 563 37.24 7.96 -5.55
N PRO A 564 37.93 7.62 -6.66
CA PRO A 564 37.61 8.11 -7.99
C PRO A 564 36.14 7.92 -8.42
N GLN A 565 35.44 6.90 -7.92
CA GLN A 565 34.03 6.65 -8.26
C GLN A 565 33.13 7.84 -7.92
N TRP A 566 33.47 8.60 -6.88
CA TRP A 566 32.69 9.75 -6.44
C TRP A 566 33.01 11.04 -7.20
N GLN A 567 34.05 11.05 -8.05
CA GLN A 567 34.59 12.28 -8.64
C GLN A 567 33.54 13.10 -9.40
N ALA A 568 32.63 12.45 -10.13
CA ALA A 568 31.57 13.11 -10.88
C ALA A 568 30.50 13.74 -9.97
N TYR A 569 30.29 13.16 -8.78
CA TYR A 569 29.22 13.52 -7.84
C TYR A 569 29.66 14.45 -6.72
N ARG A 570 30.98 14.71 -6.57
CA ARG A 570 31.53 15.48 -5.44
C ARG A 570 30.89 16.86 -5.28
N ALA A 571 30.66 17.58 -6.37
CA ALA A 571 30.09 18.92 -6.32
C ALA A 571 28.66 18.90 -5.78
N GLY A 572 27.81 18.00 -6.30
CA GLY A 572 26.45 17.83 -5.81
C GLY A 572 26.42 17.35 -4.36
N LEU A 573 27.22 16.33 -4.01
CA LEU A 573 27.27 15.80 -2.64
C LEU A 573 27.74 16.87 -1.65
N ASP A 574 28.73 17.70 -2.00
CA ASP A 574 29.17 18.83 -1.17
C ASP A 574 28.07 19.90 -1.02
N ALA A 575 27.24 20.11 -2.05
CA ALA A 575 26.15 21.08 -2.02
C ALA A 575 25.00 20.70 -1.08
N ILE A 576 24.69 19.40 -0.95
CA ILE A 576 23.52 18.92 -0.18
C ILE A 576 23.88 18.20 1.12
N ALA A 577 25.15 17.90 1.38
CA ALA A 577 25.57 17.25 2.61
C ALA A 577 25.25 18.12 3.83
N LEU A 578 24.47 17.57 4.77
CA LEU A 578 24.00 18.27 5.96
C LEU A 578 25.01 18.21 7.11
N HIS A 579 25.09 19.29 7.87
CA HIS A 579 25.74 19.37 9.17
C HIS A 579 24.84 18.72 10.22
N ALA A 580 24.92 17.39 10.31
CA ALA A 580 24.10 16.60 11.22
C ALA A 580 24.80 16.39 12.58
N VAL A 581 23.98 16.13 13.60
CA VAL A 581 24.45 15.62 14.89
C VAL A 581 23.93 14.20 15.06
N ALA A 582 24.84 13.23 15.08
CA ALA A 582 24.54 11.85 15.42
C ALA A 582 24.24 11.75 16.92
N LEU A 583 23.19 11.00 17.26
CA LEU A 583 22.81 10.66 18.62
C LEU A 583 22.79 9.13 18.76
N CYS A 584 23.55 8.62 19.71
CA CYS A 584 23.69 7.20 19.99
C CYS A 584 23.19 6.93 21.41
N THR A 585 22.20 6.06 21.55
CA THR A 585 21.69 5.58 22.82
C THR A 585 22.73 4.66 23.48
N THR A 586 22.97 4.86 24.78
CA THR A 586 24.10 4.25 25.50
C THR A 586 23.63 3.45 26.70
N ASP A 587 23.88 3.96 27.90
CA ASP A 587 23.52 3.29 29.15
C ASP A 587 22.09 3.67 29.55
N PRO A 588 21.36 2.77 30.25
CA PRO A 588 20.10 3.13 30.90
C PRO A 588 20.26 4.38 31.76
N ASP A 589 19.28 5.27 31.72
CA ASP A 589 19.27 6.47 32.56
C ASP A 589 18.50 6.20 33.85
N ASP A 590 19.19 6.33 34.98
CA ASP A 590 18.64 6.14 36.32
C ASP A 590 17.96 7.41 36.88
N TYR A 591 17.84 8.46 36.05
CA TYR A 591 17.37 9.79 36.45
C TYR A 591 18.24 10.50 37.49
N GLY A 592 19.46 10.02 37.75
CA GLY A 592 20.36 10.59 38.74
C GLY A 592 20.99 11.93 38.34
N THR A 593 20.94 12.30 37.06
CA THR A 593 21.49 13.56 36.52
C THR A 593 20.41 14.31 35.74
N PRO A 594 19.71 15.28 36.34
CA PRO A 594 18.68 16.04 35.65
C PRO A 594 19.23 16.81 34.43
N GLY A 595 18.43 16.86 33.37
CA GLY A 595 18.69 17.66 32.18
C GLY A 595 19.64 17.04 31.17
N ASN A 596 20.09 15.78 31.33
CA ASN A 596 20.90 15.15 30.28
C ASN A 596 20.07 14.86 29.02
N THR A 597 20.77 14.69 27.89
CA THR A 597 20.15 14.15 26.67
C THR A 597 19.73 12.70 26.89
N ARG A 598 18.46 12.37 26.62
CA ARG A 598 17.90 11.02 26.77
C ARG A 598 16.80 10.72 25.75
N PHE A 599 16.60 9.44 25.51
CA PHE A 599 15.50 8.87 24.72
C PHE A 599 14.72 7.88 25.58
N GLY A 600 13.39 7.88 25.43
CA GLY A 600 12.49 7.09 26.26
C GLY A 600 12.44 7.55 27.73
N GLY A 601 11.59 6.89 28.51
CA GLY A 601 11.34 7.24 29.91
C GLY A 601 10.43 8.45 30.09
N LEU A 602 10.75 9.26 31.10
CA LEU A 602 10.06 10.50 31.42
C LEU A 602 11.02 11.72 31.34
N PRO A 603 10.49 12.91 31.00
CA PRO A 603 11.26 14.15 30.92
C PRO A 603 11.60 14.74 32.29
N ASP A 604 12.67 15.52 32.37
CA ASP A 604 12.92 16.44 33.48
C ASP A 604 12.29 17.80 33.16
N LEU A 605 11.04 18.01 33.58
CA LEU A 605 10.28 19.21 33.23
C LEU A 605 10.65 20.41 34.10
N PRO A 606 10.46 21.66 33.61
CA PRO A 606 10.62 22.86 34.44
C PRO A 606 9.78 22.80 35.72
N ALA A 607 10.32 23.31 36.82
CA ALA A 607 9.61 23.35 38.10
C ALA A 607 8.27 24.11 37.96
N GLY A 608 7.15 23.41 38.21
CA GLY A 608 5.80 23.96 38.10
C GLY A 608 5.11 23.76 36.74
N MET A 609 5.76 23.08 35.79
CA MET A 609 5.13 22.64 34.54
C MET A 609 4.50 21.25 34.71
N ASP A 610 3.21 21.14 34.41
CA ASP A 610 2.51 19.85 34.37
C ASP A 610 2.93 19.02 33.15
N TYR A 611 2.78 17.70 33.27
CA TYR A 611 3.03 16.79 32.16
C TYR A 611 2.05 17.06 31.01
N PRO A 612 2.49 17.10 29.74
CA PRO A 612 1.59 17.36 28.62
C PRO A 612 0.47 16.32 28.51
N THR A 613 -0.77 16.78 28.35
CA THR A 613 -1.95 15.91 28.19
C THR A 613 -2.72 16.16 26.90
N LEU A 614 -3.45 15.15 26.44
CA LEU A 614 -4.41 15.18 25.32
C LEU A 614 -5.78 14.70 25.79
N THR A 615 -6.82 15.02 25.01
CA THR A 615 -8.18 14.50 25.22
C THR A 615 -8.49 13.49 24.11
N THR A 616 -8.80 12.25 24.49
CA THR A 616 -9.14 11.19 23.54
C THR A 616 -10.54 11.41 22.95
N CYS A 617 -10.88 10.65 21.90
CA CYS A 617 -12.24 10.67 21.31
C CYS A 617 -13.33 10.18 22.28
N GLN A 618 -12.94 9.53 23.38
CA GLN A 618 -13.83 9.09 24.46
C GLN A 618 -13.90 10.12 25.61
N ASP A 619 -13.43 11.35 25.39
CA ASP A 619 -13.34 12.44 26.37
C ASP A 619 -12.42 12.13 27.58
N GLU A 620 -11.51 11.16 27.46
CA GLU A 620 -10.54 10.85 28.51
C GLU A 620 -9.30 11.74 28.42
N THR A 621 -8.73 12.11 29.57
CA THR A 621 -7.45 12.83 29.60
C THR A 621 -6.30 11.84 29.72
N ARG A 622 -5.43 11.79 28.72
CA ARG A 622 -4.23 10.93 28.68
C ARG A 622 -2.96 11.78 28.55
N GLY A 623 -1.84 11.23 28.98
CA GLY A 623 -0.52 11.83 28.79
C GLY A 623 -0.04 11.65 27.36
N TRP A 624 0.67 12.65 26.83
CA TRP A 624 1.40 12.50 25.57
C TRP A 624 2.55 11.50 25.73
N GLN A 625 2.86 10.74 24.70
CA GLN A 625 4.03 9.85 24.68
C GLN A 625 5.31 10.67 24.62
N PHE A 626 6.18 10.53 25.61
CA PHE A 626 7.51 11.14 25.59
C PHE A 626 8.47 10.34 24.71
N ILE A 627 9.21 11.04 23.86
CA ILE A 627 10.20 10.46 22.94
C ILE A 627 11.62 10.81 23.37
N ALA A 628 11.91 12.11 23.53
CA ALA A 628 13.28 12.56 23.79
C ALA A 628 13.36 13.88 24.55
N GLN A 629 14.46 14.04 25.31
CA GLN A 629 14.91 15.30 25.89
C GLN A 629 16.33 15.58 25.41
N LEU A 630 16.61 16.80 24.94
CA LEU A 630 17.92 17.20 24.43
C LEU A 630 18.50 18.36 25.25
N ASP A 631 19.73 18.21 25.75
CA ASP A 631 20.50 19.29 26.37
C ASP A 631 21.19 20.14 25.30
N CYS A 632 20.65 21.33 25.03
CA CYS A 632 21.18 22.24 24.04
C CYS A 632 22.62 22.72 24.35
N ALA A 633 22.99 22.82 25.63
CA ALA A 633 24.34 23.22 26.02
C ALA A 633 25.35 22.09 25.79
N ALA A 634 24.96 20.84 26.01
CA ALA A 634 25.79 19.68 25.69
C ALA A 634 25.96 19.45 24.18
N LEU A 635 24.95 19.83 23.38
CA LEU A 635 24.97 19.69 21.92
C LEU A 635 25.67 20.86 21.19
N ALA A 636 25.80 22.02 21.83
CA ALA A 636 26.44 23.22 21.30
C ALA A 636 27.86 23.02 20.70
N PRO A 637 28.73 22.11 21.20
CA PRO A 637 30.02 21.85 20.57
C PRO A 637 29.95 21.16 19.20
N TYR A 638 28.79 20.67 18.77
CA TYR A 638 28.63 19.85 17.56
C TYR A 638 27.86 20.54 16.43
N GLN A 639 27.26 21.71 16.67
CA GLN A 639 26.39 22.43 15.72
C GLN A 639 26.20 23.89 16.13
N ASP A 640 25.65 24.73 15.23
CA ASP A 640 25.41 26.17 15.46
C ASP A 640 23.94 26.64 15.24
N TYR A 641 23.00 25.75 14.92
CA TYR A 641 21.60 26.08 14.62
C TYR A 641 20.61 25.94 15.79
N LEU A 642 20.79 24.98 16.71
CA LEU A 642 19.95 24.86 17.91
C LEU A 642 20.28 25.97 18.91
N PRO A 643 19.39 26.27 19.86
CA PRO A 643 19.73 27.09 21.01
C PRO A 643 21.04 26.63 21.68
N ARG A 644 21.78 27.56 22.27
CA ARG A 644 23.06 27.25 22.96
C ARG A 644 22.86 26.85 24.42
N THR A 645 21.65 27.02 24.95
CA THR A 645 21.25 26.76 26.33
C THR A 645 19.82 26.24 26.37
N GLY A 646 19.46 25.58 27.46
CA GLY A 646 18.12 25.09 27.70
C GLY A 646 17.92 23.65 27.23
N PHE A 647 16.66 23.23 27.24
CA PHE A 647 16.26 21.85 26.98
C PHE A 647 15.12 21.81 25.95
N LEU A 648 15.22 20.88 25.01
CA LEU A 648 14.14 20.53 24.10
C LEU A 648 13.48 19.23 24.53
N TYR A 649 12.16 19.16 24.43
CA TYR A 649 11.38 17.97 24.76
C TYR A 649 10.47 17.62 23.59
N PHE A 650 10.43 16.34 23.22
CA PHE A 650 9.69 15.83 22.08
C PHE A 650 8.64 14.84 22.55
N PHE A 651 7.40 15.09 22.14
CA PHE A 651 6.26 14.24 22.44
C PHE A 651 5.45 13.96 21.17
N ILE A 652 4.82 12.79 21.13
CA ILE A 652 3.79 12.43 20.15
C ILE A 652 2.49 12.07 20.90
N ASP A 653 1.34 12.15 20.24
CA ASP A 653 0.09 11.65 20.81
C ASP A 653 0.03 10.12 20.72
N ASP A 654 0.17 9.58 19.50
CA ASP A 654 0.30 8.16 19.18
C ASP A 654 1.03 7.95 17.84
N GLN A 655 1.18 6.69 17.42
CA GLN A 655 1.80 6.31 16.14
C GLN A 655 0.83 6.28 14.95
N GLU A 656 -0.42 6.71 15.11
CA GLU A 656 -1.46 6.63 14.07
C GLU A 656 -1.89 8.01 13.56
N SER A 657 -1.88 9.01 14.46
CA SER A 657 -2.35 10.37 14.21
C SER A 657 -1.22 11.39 14.03
N PHE A 658 0.01 11.03 14.44
CA PHE A 658 1.24 11.80 14.26
C PHE A 658 1.17 13.24 14.77
N GLY A 659 0.34 13.50 15.78
CA GLY A 659 0.37 14.76 16.48
C GLY A 659 1.70 14.90 17.21
N ALA A 660 2.30 16.08 17.14
CA ALA A 660 3.55 16.36 17.83
C ALA A 660 3.43 17.57 18.74
N ARG A 661 4.16 17.50 19.84
CA ARG A 661 4.35 18.61 20.76
C ARG A 661 5.83 18.72 21.10
N VAL A 662 6.43 19.84 20.71
CA VAL A 662 7.82 20.17 21.03
C VAL A 662 7.86 21.35 21.99
N LEU A 663 8.58 21.19 23.09
CA LEU A 663 8.72 22.22 24.12
C LEU A 663 10.18 22.67 24.21
N TYR A 664 10.38 23.95 24.47
CA TYR A 664 11.69 24.52 24.76
C TYR A 664 11.65 25.26 26.10
N HIS A 665 12.62 24.96 26.97
CA HIS A 665 12.83 25.67 28.23
C HIS A 665 14.22 26.29 28.28
N ASP A 666 14.29 27.62 28.33
CA ASP A 666 15.54 28.36 28.52
C ASP A 666 15.82 28.55 30.01
N GLY A 667 16.47 27.55 30.63
CA GLY A 667 16.84 27.58 32.03
C GLY A 667 17.96 26.60 32.36
N PRO A 668 18.61 26.73 33.53
CA PRO A 668 19.64 25.80 33.98
C PRO A 668 19.01 24.46 34.42
N ALA A 669 19.81 23.38 34.42
CA ALA A 669 19.38 22.08 34.94
C ALA A 669 18.85 22.14 36.39
N SER A 670 19.34 23.09 37.20
CA SER A 670 18.87 23.32 38.56
C SER A 670 17.43 23.85 38.67
N SER A 671 16.82 24.24 37.54
CA SER A 671 15.42 24.67 37.46
C SER A 671 14.45 23.55 37.10
N LEU A 672 14.97 22.34 36.83
CA LEU A 672 14.19 21.18 36.44
C LEU A 672 13.72 20.40 37.66
N ARG A 673 12.50 19.87 37.57
CA ARG A 673 11.98 18.79 38.40
C ARG A 673 12.34 17.49 37.70
N GLY A 674 13.01 16.58 38.40
CA GLY A 674 13.45 15.31 37.83
C GLY A 674 12.28 14.43 37.42
N ALA A 675 12.46 13.62 36.38
CA ALA A 675 11.49 12.64 35.90
C ALA A 675 10.94 11.72 37.00
N ALA A 676 11.78 11.30 37.95
CA ALA A 676 11.40 10.48 39.09
C ALA A 676 10.37 11.15 40.03
N GLU A 677 10.16 12.46 39.93
CA GLU A 677 9.20 13.22 40.74
C GLU A 677 7.86 13.46 40.04
N LEU A 678 7.70 13.03 38.77
CA LEU A 678 6.47 13.28 38.00
C LEU A 678 5.31 12.34 38.34
N ASP A 679 5.59 11.18 38.97
CA ASP A 679 4.59 10.17 39.40
C ASP A 679 3.54 9.86 38.31
N ILE A 680 4.01 9.50 37.11
CA ILE A 680 3.17 9.15 35.96
C ILE A 680 3.10 7.63 35.85
N ALA A 681 1.88 7.08 35.85
CA ALA A 681 1.65 5.65 35.62
C ALA A 681 1.69 5.31 34.12
N ASP A 682 2.14 4.10 33.77
CA ASP A 682 2.23 3.66 32.37
C ASP A 682 0.90 3.73 31.65
N ASP A 683 -0.19 3.34 32.33
CA ASP A 683 -1.55 3.37 31.80
C ASP A 683 -2.10 4.80 31.61
N PHE A 684 -1.44 5.84 32.12
CA PHE A 684 -1.85 7.22 31.85
C PHE A 684 -1.49 7.66 30.43
N ILE A 685 -0.46 7.07 29.82
CA ILE A 685 -0.02 7.42 28.48
C ILE A 685 -1.02 6.90 27.46
N GLY A 686 -1.32 7.71 26.44
CA GLY A 686 -2.32 7.36 25.42
C GLY A 686 -1.91 6.20 24.51
N ASP A 687 -0.61 5.97 24.34
CA ASP A 687 -0.04 4.86 23.56
C ASP A 687 -0.12 3.54 24.35
N GLU A 688 -0.59 2.47 23.70
CA GLU A 688 -0.76 1.14 24.31
C GLU A 688 0.54 0.50 24.79
N ARG A 689 1.69 1.00 24.33
CA ARG A 689 3.02 0.51 24.73
C ARG A 689 3.51 1.10 26.05
N GLY A 690 2.83 2.12 26.58
CA GLY A 690 3.18 2.76 27.84
C GLY A 690 4.51 3.53 27.78
N ILE A 691 5.19 3.64 28.92
CA ILE A 691 6.43 4.42 29.04
C ILE A 691 7.63 3.61 28.54
N TYR A 692 8.30 4.07 27.47
CA TYR A 692 9.55 3.47 26.99
C TYR A 692 10.65 3.48 28.06
N LEU A 693 11.66 2.62 27.92
CA LEU A 693 12.77 2.59 28.87
C LEU A 693 13.66 3.84 28.73
N PRO A 694 14.17 4.42 29.82
CA PRO A 694 15.03 5.60 29.74
C PRO A 694 16.47 5.24 29.37
N TYR A 695 17.02 5.87 28.32
CA TYR A 695 18.42 5.71 27.89
C TYR A 695 19.12 7.05 27.67
N ARG A 696 20.35 7.18 28.16
CA ARG A 696 21.20 8.35 27.87
C ARG A 696 21.69 8.31 26.43
N ALA A 697 21.94 9.47 25.85
CA ALA A 697 22.56 9.55 24.53
C ALA A 697 23.88 10.32 24.51
N GLN A 698 24.81 9.85 23.67
CA GLN A 698 26.03 10.55 23.30
C GLN A 698 25.89 11.19 21.92
N ALA A 699 26.55 12.33 21.74
CA ALA A 699 26.50 13.10 20.50
C ALA A 699 27.84 13.11 19.75
N ALA A 700 27.77 13.12 18.42
CA ALA A 700 28.91 13.31 17.54
C ALA A 700 28.55 14.13 16.30
N ARG A 701 29.55 14.74 15.67
CA ARG A 701 29.39 15.39 14.36
C ARG A 701 29.21 14.34 13.27
N LEU A 702 28.18 14.49 12.44
CA LEU A 702 27.87 13.58 11.34
C LEU A 702 27.72 14.36 10.03
N VAL A 703 28.25 13.81 8.94
CA VAL A 703 27.85 14.23 7.59
C VAL A 703 26.67 13.36 7.16
N SER A 704 25.52 13.97 6.88
CA SER A 704 24.34 13.24 6.39
C SER A 704 24.11 13.57 4.91
N VAL A 705 23.91 12.53 4.10
CA VAL A 705 23.51 12.61 2.68
C VAL A 705 22.20 11.83 2.49
N PRO A 706 21.42 12.06 1.42
CA PRO A 706 20.16 11.35 1.16
C PRO A 706 20.33 9.84 0.97
N HIS A 707 19.23 9.10 0.88
CA HIS A 707 19.23 7.66 0.56
C HIS A 707 19.25 7.41 -0.95
N PHE A 708 19.01 8.44 -1.75
CA PHE A 708 18.97 8.44 -3.22
C PHE A 708 17.89 7.56 -3.85
N TYR A 709 17.20 6.71 -3.08
CA TYR A 709 16.13 5.81 -3.54
C TYR A 709 14.87 6.53 -4.08
N SER A 710 14.45 7.64 -3.47
CA SER A 710 13.22 8.39 -3.79
C SER A 710 13.42 9.92 -3.76
N ASP A 711 14.66 10.34 -4.05
CA ASP A 711 15.20 11.61 -3.59
C ASP A 711 15.40 12.64 -4.72
N GLU A 712 14.71 12.49 -5.85
CA GLU A 712 14.75 13.41 -7.00
C GLU A 712 14.56 14.87 -6.58
N ALA A 713 13.74 15.11 -5.55
CA ALA A 713 13.49 16.42 -4.98
C ALA A 713 14.75 17.14 -4.46
N TYR A 714 15.79 16.40 -4.06
CA TYR A 714 17.07 16.96 -3.61
C TYR A 714 18.06 17.21 -4.76
N CYS A 715 17.85 16.60 -5.93
CA CYS A 715 18.75 16.66 -7.09
C CYS A 715 18.49 17.90 -7.96
N THR A 716 18.53 19.10 -7.37
CA THR A 716 18.26 20.36 -8.07
C THR A 716 19.45 21.33 -8.00
N GLY A 717 19.57 22.23 -8.98
CA GLY A 717 20.64 23.23 -9.03
C GLY A 717 22.05 22.61 -9.05
N GLU A 718 22.88 22.90 -8.05
CA GLU A 718 24.25 22.33 -7.94
C GLU A 718 24.25 20.81 -7.72
N ALA A 719 23.12 20.23 -7.32
CA ALA A 719 22.97 18.80 -7.07
C ALA A 719 22.31 18.03 -8.22
N GLU A 720 22.01 18.67 -9.36
CA GLU A 720 21.46 17.99 -10.56
C GLU A 720 22.34 16.83 -11.02
N SER A 721 23.66 16.92 -10.83
CA SER A 721 24.59 15.83 -11.16
C SER A 721 24.38 14.55 -10.34
N LEU A 722 23.61 14.60 -9.26
CA LEU A 722 23.32 13.46 -8.40
C LEU A 722 22.13 12.63 -8.87
N GLU A 723 21.37 13.10 -9.87
CA GLU A 723 20.23 12.37 -10.42
C GLU A 723 20.56 10.90 -10.71
N PRO A 724 21.70 10.52 -11.32
CA PRO A 724 22.03 9.10 -11.57
C PRO A 724 22.26 8.24 -10.31
N LEU A 725 22.44 8.84 -9.12
CA LEU A 725 22.74 8.09 -7.90
C LEU A 725 21.57 7.22 -7.41
N HIS A 726 20.34 7.47 -7.87
CA HIS A 726 19.18 6.64 -7.51
C HIS A 726 19.31 5.19 -7.99
N GLU A 727 20.08 4.94 -9.06
CA GLU A 727 20.34 3.60 -9.61
C GLU A 727 21.52 2.90 -8.90
N LEU A 728 22.28 3.62 -8.07
CA LEU A 728 23.50 3.15 -7.39
C LEU A 728 23.27 2.89 -5.89
N PHE A 729 22.23 2.12 -5.57
CA PHE A 729 21.78 1.89 -4.19
C PHE A 729 22.90 1.32 -3.30
N ASP A 730 23.55 0.23 -3.70
CA ASP A 730 24.60 -0.42 -2.88
C ASP A 730 25.79 0.54 -2.62
N GLN A 731 26.18 1.34 -3.62
CA GLN A 731 27.28 2.28 -3.48
C GLN A 731 26.92 3.47 -2.60
N THR A 732 25.69 3.99 -2.73
CA THR A 732 25.21 5.12 -1.94
C THR A 732 24.95 4.73 -0.48
N GLU A 733 24.45 3.53 -0.20
CA GLU A 733 24.36 3.02 1.16
C GLU A 733 25.74 2.74 1.76
N ALA A 734 26.69 2.15 1.02
CA ALA A 734 28.06 1.99 1.50
C ALA A 734 28.77 3.33 1.80
N LEU A 735 28.45 4.38 1.03
CA LEU A 735 28.89 5.75 1.31
C LEU A 735 28.33 6.24 2.66
N ARG A 736 27.03 6.07 2.90
CA ARG A 736 26.38 6.46 4.15
C ARG A 736 26.94 5.69 5.35
N GLU A 737 27.14 4.39 5.23
CA GLU A 737 27.79 3.56 6.25
C GLU A 737 29.20 4.06 6.56
N SER A 738 29.96 4.44 5.53
CA SER A 738 31.31 4.98 5.69
C SER A 738 31.32 6.34 6.41
N LEU A 739 30.35 7.22 6.11
CA LEU A 739 30.18 8.51 6.81
C LEU A 739 29.75 8.29 8.27
N SER A 740 28.85 7.33 8.51
CA SER A 740 28.41 6.91 9.83
C SER A 740 29.58 6.37 10.66
N ALA A 741 30.40 5.46 10.11
CA ALA A 741 31.58 4.93 10.77
C ALA A 741 32.63 6.01 11.12
N ALA A 742 32.71 7.08 10.32
CA ALA A 742 33.65 8.17 10.52
C ALA A 742 33.29 9.10 11.69
N CYS A 743 32.04 9.10 12.17
CA CYS A 743 31.59 10.00 13.24
C CYS A 743 32.01 9.55 14.66
N GLY A 744 32.47 8.30 14.82
CA GLY A 744 33.00 7.77 16.09
C GLY A 744 31.95 7.26 17.08
N VAL A 745 30.66 7.30 16.72
CA VAL A 745 29.56 6.63 17.42
C VAL A 745 28.72 5.85 16.40
N LYS A 746 27.88 4.91 16.85
CA LYS A 746 26.87 4.27 15.99
C LYS A 746 25.59 5.12 16.05
N PRO A 747 25.28 5.96 15.04
CA PRO A 747 24.09 6.80 15.09
C PRO A 747 22.83 5.94 15.08
N ALA A 748 22.01 6.07 16.12
CA ALA A 748 20.65 5.53 16.16
C ALA A 748 19.63 6.61 15.77
N HIS A 749 19.88 7.84 16.23
CA HIS A 749 19.03 9.00 16.00
C HIS A 749 19.89 10.16 15.49
N ALA A 750 19.28 11.22 14.97
CA ALA A 750 20.04 12.35 14.47
C ALA A 750 19.25 13.66 14.42
N ILE A 751 19.97 14.77 14.44
CA ILE A 751 19.45 16.12 14.21
C ILE A 751 19.99 16.63 12.87
N ASN A 752 19.17 17.35 12.11
CA ASN A 752 19.53 17.91 10.79
C ASN A 752 20.08 16.83 9.84
N SER A 753 19.41 15.69 9.78
CA SER A 753 19.78 14.55 8.95
C SER A 753 18.69 14.23 7.94
N TYR A 754 19.06 13.58 6.85
CA TYR A 754 18.10 12.93 5.97
C TYR A 754 17.39 11.78 6.71
N VAL A 755 16.14 11.59 6.33
CA VAL A 755 15.24 10.51 6.77
C VAL A 755 15.02 9.62 5.56
N PHE A 756 14.92 8.31 5.77
CA PHE A 756 14.48 7.42 4.69
C PHE A 756 13.02 7.76 4.35
N LYS A 757 12.70 7.88 3.06
CA LYS A 757 11.34 8.10 2.55
C LYS A 757 11.10 7.25 1.33
N GLN A 758 9.87 6.78 1.12
CA GLN A 758 9.48 6.13 -0.15
C GLN A 758 8.80 7.11 -1.12
N HIS A 759 8.35 8.26 -0.61
CA HIS A 759 7.57 9.26 -1.33
C HIS A 759 8.15 10.67 -1.12
N ASP A 760 7.32 11.62 -0.69
CA ASP A 760 7.72 13.00 -0.45
C ASP A 760 8.75 13.11 0.67
N THR A 761 9.66 14.07 0.55
CA THR A 761 10.63 14.38 1.61
C THR A 761 9.93 14.94 2.86
N PRO A 762 10.52 14.81 4.06
CA PRO A 762 9.93 15.39 5.28
C PRO A 762 9.61 16.89 5.16
N GLN A 763 10.45 17.62 4.42
CA GLN A 763 10.31 19.04 4.16
C GLN A 763 9.15 19.34 3.21
N ILE A 764 8.93 18.50 2.18
CA ILE A 764 7.76 18.62 1.28
C ILE A 764 6.47 18.36 2.06
N GLU A 765 6.42 17.32 2.88
CA GLU A 765 5.27 17.03 3.73
C GLU A 765 4.98 18.17 4.72
N ALA A 766 6.02 18.69 5.38
CA ALA A 766 5.91 19.84 6.26
C ALA A 766 5.43 21.09 5.51
N ALA A 767 5.91 21.36 4.30
CA ALA A 767 5.43 22.45 3.46
C ALA A 767 3.96 22.23 3.04
N HIS A 768 3.54 21.00 2.75
CA HIS A 768 2.15 20.68 2.49
C HIS A 768 1.25 20.95 3.69
N LYS A 769 1.71 20.70 4.92
CA LYS A 769 0.94 20.93 6.14
C LYS A 769 0.98 22.38 6.63
N LEU A 770 2.17 22.94 6.70
CA LEU A 770 2.47 24.20 7.38
C LEU A 770 2.57 25.40 6.42
N ARG A 771 2.65 25.15 5.10
CA ARG A 771 2.90 26.13 4.02
C ARG A 771 4.34 26.66 4.05
N GLY A 772 4.74 27.35 3.00
CA GLY A 772 6.13 27.77 2.79
C GLY A 772 6.85 26.88 1.81
N ARG A 773 8.13 27.17 1.59
CA ARG A 773 8.97 26.43 0.66
C ARG A 773 9.68 25.29 1.38
N PRO A 774 9.81 24.09 0.80
CA PRO A 774 10.48 22.96 1.45
C PRO A 774 11.90 23.29 1.95
N GLU A 775 12.67 24.08 1.18
CA GLU A 775 14.04 24.45 1.55
C GLU A 775 14.13 25.30 2.82
N ASP A 776 13.04 25.93 3.26
CA ASP A 776 12.99 26.73 4.49
C ASP A 776 12.74 25.85 5.74
N PHE A 777 12.52 24.54 5.56
CA PHE A 777 12.31 23.56 6.62
C PHE A 777 13.56 22.71 6.86
N MET A 778 13.67 22.15 8.07
CA MET A 778 14.73 21.21 8.43
C MET A 778 14.22 20.15 9.40
N VAL A 779 14.81 18.95 9.33
CA VAL A 779 14.51 17.84 10.24
C VAL A 779 15.13 18.12 11.61
N LEU A 780 14.31 18.63 12.52
CA LEU A 780 14.70 18.99 13.89
C LEU A 780 15.18 17.79 14.70
N LEU A 781 14.54 16.63 14.52
CA LEU A 781 14.96 15.38 15.14
C LEU A 781 14.41 14.20 14.33
N ARG A 782 15.28 13.24 14.00
CA ARG A 782 14.93 11.93 13.46
C ARG A 782 15.17 10.88 14.54
N VAL A 783 14.17 10.04 14.80
CA VAL A 783 14.23 8.94 15.76
C VAL A 783 13.88 7.64 15.05
N SER A 784 14.90 6.85 14.74
CA SER A 784 14.74 5.52 14.15
C SER A 784 14.27 4.50 15.20
N SER A 785 13.68 3.40 14.73
CA SER A 785 13.45 2.24 15.59
C SER A 785 14.77 1.79 16.22
N ASP A 786 14.75 1.54 17.52
CA ASP A 786 15.93 1.32 18.35
C ASP A 786 15.53 0.45 19.55
N ASP A 787 16.15 -0.72 19.67
CA ASP A 787 16.00 -1.64 20.79
C ASP A 787 16.41 -1.01 22.14
N ARG A 788 17.05 0.17 22.13
CA ARG A 788 17.38 0.98 23.32
C ARG A 788 16.95 2.43 23.10
N PRO A 789 15.65 2.71 23.18
CA PRO A 789 14.87 2.35 24.38
C PRO A 789 13.80 1.27 24.21
N GLY A 790 13.71 0.63 23.05
CA GLY A 790 12.60 -0.25 22.66
C GLY A 790 11.61 0.43 21.73
N PHE A 791 12.06 1.43 20.96
CA PHE A 791 11.26 2.04 19.90
C PHE A 791 11.08 1.05 18.74
N CYS A 792 9.85 0.93 18.28
CA CYS A 792 9.48 0.07 17.15
C CYS A 792 8.38 0.78 16.32
N PHE A 793 8.78 1.65 15.42
CA PHE A 793 7.83 2.43 14.62
C PHE A 793 7.38 1.58 13.45
N TRP A 794 6.21 0.94 13.60
CA TRP A 794 5.69 -0.06 12.65
C TRP A 794 6.73 -1.14 12.29
N ASP A 795 7.03 -1.36 11.01
CA ASP A 795 8.01 -2.33 10.54
C ASP A 795 9.41 -1.70 10.50
N ALA A 796 10.00 -1.50 11.69
CA ALA A 796 11.35 -0.93 11.86
C ALA A 796 11.57 0.46 11.22
N GLY A 797 10.53 1.28 11.17
CA GLY A 797 10.52 2.63 10.61
C GLY A 797 11.20 3.71 11.47
N GLU A 798 10.99 4.97 11.06
CA GLU A 798 11.51 6.18 11.71
C GLU A 798 10.42 7.23 11.91
N ILE A 799 10.39 7.90 13.07
CA ILE A 799 9.63 9.15 13.24
C ILE A 799 10.54 10.36 13.08
N TYR A 800 10.00 11.47 12.60
CA TYR A 800 10.76 12.69 12.36
C TYR A 800 9.96 13.94 12.65
N PHE A 801 10.62 14.91 13.26
CA PHE A 801 10.10 16.23 13.59
C PHE A 801 10.71 17.26 12.63
N VAL A 802 9.89 18.09 12.00
CA VAL A 802 10.32 19.08 11.02
C VAL A 802 9.89 20.48 11.45
N ILE A 803 10.82 21.42 11.46
CA ILE A 803 10.60 22.81 11.86
C ILE A 803 11.01 23.77 10.75
N HIS A 804 10.30 24.88 10.63
CA HIS A 804 10.73 25.99 9.78
C HIS A 804 11.95 26.68 10.41
N LYS A 805 13.03 26.88 9.63
CA LYS A 805 14.32 27.42 10.11
C LYS A 805 14.18 28.78 10.81
N SER A 806 13.31 29.66 10.32
CA SER A 806 12.97 30.92 10.99
C SER A 806 12.44 30.74 12.42
N ASP A 807 11.57 29.76 12.66
CA ASP A 807 10.99 29.56 13.98
C ASP A 807 12.01 28.94 14.93
N LEU A 808 12.88 28.06 14.42
CA LEU A 808 14.06 27.61 15.15
C LEU A 808 14.93 28.81 15.58
N ALA A 809 15.20 29.76 14.68
CA ALA A 809 15.98 30.97 15.01
C ALA A 809 15.29 31.88 16.04
N LYS A 810 13.95 31.93 16.04
CA LYS A 810 13.14 32.60 17.07
C LYS A 810 13.04 31.82 18.37
N ARG A 811 13.42 30.54 18.37
CA ARG A 811 13.19 29.57 19.45
C ARG A 811 11.71 29.33 19.74
N ASP A 812 10.89 29.39 18.69
CA ASP A 812 9.47 29.07 18.75
C ASP A 812 9.26 27.65 18.20
N PHE A 813 8.85 26.74 19.07
CA PHE A 813 8.65 25.33 18.74
C PHE A 813 7.15 24.96 18.72
N SER A 814 6.25 25.94 18.71
CA SER A 814 4.81 25.68 18.76
C SER A 814 4.21 25.15 17.45
N ASN A 815 4.98 25.16 16.35
CA ASN A 815 4.53 24.73 15.03
C ASN A 815 5.54 23.79 14.37
N VAL A 816 5.62 22.55 14.90
CA VAL A 816 6.48 21.48 14.40
C VAL A 816 5.61 20.44 13.72
N TYR A 817 5.99 20.04 12.50
CA TYR A 817 5.38 18.92 11.81
C TYR A 817 6.03 17.61 12.28
N CYS A 818 5.25 16.54 12.33
CA CYS A 818 5.76 15.20 12.60
C CYS A 818 5.20 14.23 11.57
N GLY A 819 6.04 13.28 11.16
CA GLY A 819 5.67 12.17 10.31
C GLY A 819 6.37 10.89 10.74
N LEU A 820 5.93 9.78 10.15
CA LEU A 820 6.48 8.45 10.31
C LEU A 820 6.67 7.85 8.92
N GLU A 821 7.77 7.13 8.72
CA GLU A 821 8.00 6.29 7.55
C GLU A 821 8.36 4.88 8.00
N SER A 822 7.90 3.86 7.26
CA SER A 822 8.17 2.44 7.51
C SER A 822 8.31 1.70 6.16
N SER A 823 8.88 0.49 6.17
CA SER A 823 8.98 -0.37 4.98
C SER A 823 7.65 -0.72 4.34
#